data_AF-A0A179H7L2-F1
#
_entry.id   AF-A0A179H7L2-F1
#
_cell.length_a   1.000
_cell.length_b   1.000
_cell.length_c   1.000
_cell.angle_alpha   90.00
_cell.angle_beta   90.00
_cell.angle_gamma   90.00
#
_symmetry.space_group_name_H-M   'P 1'
#
loop_
_entity.id
_entity.type
_entity.pdbx_description
1 polymer ?
#
loop_
_entity_poly.entity_id
_entity_poly.type
_entity_poly.pdbx_seq_one_letter_code
_entity_poly.pdbx_strand_id
1 'polypeptide(L)'
;MEFYLVNLFVFCAINVGLICCQRRRTLQAARRSASHATRDHDTTEHAGHLHVHFLVVYAFAVAADWLQGPHIYAIYKYEKHLPEELVALLLFLLLLGRVLGGISTTLLFSVFETWLIAEFHRPGADRSGITLDKIFGRMTLVSSTVAIVSGVAGDALVEATGTRIWPFAASSLSSMVAGFLILVLWRENYGNPPAAKGLIFRLHQGARKAFANKQIMALGLASCCLEGAMYLFVFFWSAALKSARERARPDEDVPYGLIFSSFMWSMASGSLILQTVFGALSVETAAVNVGISMLVASACFSGAAFFENESLIFWSFCVLESCFGAYFPAMAALKSQVVEDDIRGSVYSSLRLPLNLFVVVAHSLDCEGDNHRNRVFLLAQLVLHDAKLRLLQLASPVAVFFSHHSPRLPPRPRASPAADSLDIGPVCLNPAPFPTVPPASHPLTMALAAETKRVVEQFDFSDSDVDVHVKEFLRQMDEGLEKDGTSLSQIPTYVTGVPNGTEKGLYMAVDLGGTNFRVCAIQLNGDTTFNLTYSKVAIPAELMVAKTSSELFAFLAKQIELFLKEHHAERFASNVQRSSTPGGPRDENIFRLGFTFSFPVKQLAINKGLLMRWTKGFDIPDAVGKDVCALLQTEIDKLGLPVKVAALVNDTVGTLMARSYASTGKHRSIMGAIFGTGTNGAYIEKTANIKKPIEGEYDASTGEMVVNVEWGSFDNQLNVMPTTPWDKALDLETPNPGFQMFEKRISGMFLGELVRLAIVDMMKNEEISLFRDINSSFNDWMTTTSIPKESGLLKTGGLDSAILSVAAADNSPELSTLRQSLENTLHVYNPALEDAQAFKAVAGAVVRRAARMSAVALGAIALRSGLLEDPNEDVLDIGVDGSLVEHYPFFREMIYEALPAVEGIGAAGAKKIRIGIAKDGSGVGAALIALVAQQQEGK
;
A
#
# COMPACT_ATOMS: atom_id res chain seq x y z
N MET A 1 16.57 -0.99 -53.72
CA MET A 1 17.55 -1.22 -52.64
C MET A 1 18.26 0.08 -52.20
N GLU A 2 18.76 0.91 -53.13
CA GLU A 2 19.52 2.14 -52.81
C GLU A 2 18.81 3.13 -51.87
N PHE A 3 17.50 3.38 -52.06
CA PHE A 3 16.71 4.27 -51.18
C PHE A 3 16.79 3.89 -49.70
N TYR A 4 16.61 2.60 -49.37
CA TYR A 4 16.63 2.13 -47.98
C TYR A 4 18.04 2.16 -47.39
N LEU A 5 19.05 1.85 -48.20
CA LEU A 5 20.45 1.89 -47.78
C LEU A 5 20.89 3.31 -47.42
N VAL A 6 20.53 4.32 -48.25
CA VAL A 6 20.82 5.73 -47.98
C VAL A 6 20.17 6.18 -46.67
N ASN A 7 18.89 5.83 -46.47
CA ASN A 7 18.18 6.19 -45.23
C ASN A 7 18.77 5.51 -43.99
N LEU A 8 19.21 4.25 -44.10
CA LEU A 8 19.90 3.56 -43.03
C LEU A 8 21.19 4.29 -42.61
N PHE A 9 21.99 4.75 -43.58
CA PHE A 9 23.18 5.57 -43.30
C PHE A 9 22.83 6.91 -42.65
N VAL A 10 21.76 7.56 -43.08
CA VAL A 10 21.27 8.82 -42.47
C VAL A 10 20.90 8.60 -41.01
N PHE A 11 20.13 7.56 -40.69
CA PHE A 11 19.78 7.26 -39.30
C PHE A 11 20.99 6.90 -38.46
N CYS A 12 21.95 6.14 -38.99
CA CYS A 12 23.22 5.86 -38.32
C CYS A 12 23.97 7.16 -37.97
N ALA A 13 24.10 8.08 -38.94
CA ALA A 13 24.76 9.37 -38.72
C ALA A 13 24.03 10.25 -37.68
N ILE A 14 22.69 10.28 -37.69
CA ILE A 14 21.87 11.00 -36.71
C ILE A 14 22.12 10.45 -35.29
N ASN A 15 22.07 9.13 -35.11
CA ASN A 15 22.29 8.50 -33.80
C ASN A 15 23.70 8.76 -33.28
N VAL A 16 24.73 8.62 -34.13
CA VAL A 16 26.12 8.95 -33.77
C VAL A 16 26.25 10.41 -33.36
N GLY A 17 25.63 11.33 -34.10
CA GLY A 17 25.57 12.75 -33.77
C GLY A 17 24.93 13.04 -32.41
N LEU A 18 23.77 12.45 -32.13
CA LEU A 18 23.05 12.59 -30.87
C LEU A 18 23.86 12.03 -29.68
N ILE A 19 24.48 10.87 -29.83
CA ILE A 19 25.37 10.27 -28.81
C ILE A 19 26.57 11.20 -28.53
N CYS A 20 27.19 11.75 -29.58
CA CYS A 20 28.27 12.72 -29.43
C CYS A 20 27.83 14.00 -28.70
N CYS A 21 26.64 14.51 -29.01
CA CYS A 21 26.03 15.67 -28.34
C CYS A 21 25.76 15.40 -26.85
N GLN A 22 25.18 14.24 -26.51
CA GLN A 22 24.98 13.85 -25.11
C GLN A 22 26.29 13.74 -24.35
N ARG A 23 27.31 13.07 -24.94
CA ARG A 23 28.64 12.94 -24.32
C ARG A 23 29.29 14.31 -24.08
N ARG A 24 29.18 15.25 -25.03
CA ARG A 24 29.70 16.62 -24.87
C ARG A 24 28.99 17.38 -23.74
N ARG A 25 27.66 17.27 -23.63
CA ARG A 25 26.89 17.90 -22.54
C ARG A 25 27.24 17.33 -21.17
N THR A 26 27.40 16.02 -21.06
CA THR A 26 27.83 15.36 -19.81
C THR A 26 29.24 15.80 -19.40
N LEU A 27 30.18 15.89 -20.35
CA LEU A 27 31.53 16.40 -20.09
C LEU A 27 31.53 17.90 -19.70
N GLN A 28 30.67 18.72 -20.30
CA GLN A 28 30.51 20.13 -19.92
C GLN A 28 29.89 20.29 -18.53
N ALA A 29 28.91 19.47 -18.16
CA ALA A 29 28.31 19.46 -16.83
C ALA A 29 29.34 19.02 -15.78
N ALA A 30 30.12 17.97 -16.04
CA ALA A 30 31.20 17.52 -15.16
C ALA A 30 32.28 18.61 -14.95
N ARG A 31 32.65 19.35 -16.00
CA ARG A 31 33.59 20.48 -15.91
C ARG A 31 33.04 21.66 -15.10
N ARG A 32 31.73 21.91 -15.13
CA ARG A 32 31.07 22.96 -14.32
C ARG A 32 30.95 22.57 -12.84
N SER A 33 30.76 21.29 -12.54
CA SER A 33 30.78 20.78 -11.16
C SER A 33 32.21 20.77 -10.57
N ALA A 34 33.22 20.52 -11.40
CA ALA A 34 34.63 20.56 -10.99
C ALA A 34 35.15 21.98 -10.66
N SER A 35 34.50 23.05 -11.13
CA SER A 35 34.89 24.44 -10.82
C SER A 35 34.35 24.96 -9.49
N HIS A 36 33.52 24.20 -8.77
CA HIS A 36 32.90 24.62 -7.49
C HIS A 36 33.28 23.76 -6.28
N ALA A 37 34.10 22.71 -6.44
CA ALA A 37 34.55 21.89 -5.31
C ALA A 37 36.01 22.19 -4.95
N THR A 38 36.23 22.74 -3.75
CA THR A 38 37.53 22.68 -3.06
C THR A 38 37.89 21.22 -2.79
N ARG A 39 39.16 20.90 -3.05
CA ARG A 39 39.82 19.61 -2.86
C ARG A 39 39.29 18.85 -1.62
N ASP A 40 38.62 17.73 -1.88
CA ASP A 40 38.90 16.47 -1.19
C ASP A 40 39.08 15.41 -2.27
N HIS A 41 40.27 14.84 -2.28
CA HIS A 41 40.70 13.81 -3.20
C HIS A 41 40.79 12.53 -2.39
N ASP A 42 39.76 11.70 -2.47
CA ASP A 42 39.85 10.24 -2.48
C ASP A 42 38.44 9.63 -2.48
N THR A 43 38.27 8.50 -3.18
CA THR A 43 37.04 7.72 -3.39
C THR A 43 36.19 8.03 -4.65
N THR A 44 36.80 8.06 -5.83
CA THR A 44 36.05 7.90 -7.11
C THR A 44 36.64 6.83 -8.00
N GLU A 45 36.79 5.60 -7.49
CA GLU A 45 37.21 4.47 -8.35
C GLU A 45 36.48 3.14 -8.11
N HIS A 46 35.37 3.10 -7.36
CA HIS A 46 34.58 1.85 -7.20
C HIS A 46 33.06 2.01 -7.29
N ALA A 47 32.54 3.11 -7.87
CA ALA A 47 31.11 3.37 -7.99
C ALA A 47 30.60 3.13 -9.42
N GLY A 48 29.69 2.16 -9.63
CA GLY A 48 29.12 1.90 -10.95
C GLY A 48 28.43 0.54 -11.21
N HIS A 49 28.16 -0.28 -10.21
CA HIS A 49 27.77 -1.69 -10.48
C HIS A 49 26.31 -1.89 -10.91
N LEU A 50 25.33 -1.14 -10.38
CA LEU A 50 23.90 -1.46 -10.59
C LEU A 50 23.44 -1.37 -12.06
N HIS A 51 23.69 -0.24 -12.72
CA HIS A 51 23.20 -0.02 -14.08
C HIS A 51 23.90 -0.91 -15.12
N VAL A 52 25.18 -1.23 -14.90
CA VAL A 52 25.94 -2.14 -15.78
C VAL A 52 25.45 -3.57 -15.60
N HIS A 53 25.30 -4.04 -14.36
CA HIS A 53 24.79 -5.37 -14.07
C HIS A 53 23.38 -5.58 -14.65
N PHE A 54 22.51 -4.58 -14.53
CA PHE A 54 21.18 -4.63 -15.11
C PHE A 54 21.21 -4.70 -16.65
N LEU A 55 21.92 -3.77 -17.30
CA LEU A 55 21.91 -3.66 -18.76
C LEU A 55 22.54 -4.87 -19.47
N VAL A 56 23.55 -5.50 -18.86
CA VAL A 56 24.16 -6.72 -19.41
C VAL A 56 23.17 -7.89 -19.39
N VAL A 57 22.47 -8.11 -18.28
CA VAL A 57 21.45 -9.15 -18.17
C VAL A 57 20.29 -8.88 -19.14
N TYR A 58 19.83 -7.63 -19.19
CA TYR A 58 18.78 -7.21 -20.11
C TYR A 58 19.16 -7.43 -21.59
N ALA A 59 20.42 -7.15 -21.98
CA ALA A 59 20.89 -7.36 -23.34
C ALA A 59 20.75 -8.83 -23.80
N PHE A 60 21.15 -9.80 -22.95
CA PHE A 60 21.02 -11.22 -23.29
C PHE A 60 19.56 -11.70 -23.30
N ALA A 61 18.74 -11.21 -22.37
CA ALA A 61 17.32 -11.55 -22.31
C ALA A 61 16.56 -11.04 -23.55
N VAL A 62 16.88 -9.84 -24.01
CA VAL A 62 16.31 -9.24 -25.22
C VAL A 62 16.91 -9.84 -26.50
N ALA A 63 18.19 -10.22 -26.49
CA ALA A 63 18.82 -10.93 -27.61
C ALA A 63 18.11 -12.24 -27.93
N ALA A 64 17.67 -12.97 -26.90
CA ALA A 64 16.89 -14.19 -27.08
C ALA A 64 15.62 -13.96 -27.90
N ASP A 65 14.88 -12.87 -27.66
CA ASP A 65 13.65 -12.56 -28.38
C ASP A 65 13.93 -12.15 -29.84
N TRP A 66 14.90 -11.26 -30.04
CA TRP A 66 15.24 -10.76 -31.39
C TRP A 66 15.95 -11.78 -32.28
N LEU A 67 16.67 -12.76 -31.71
CA LEU A 67 17.33 -13.82 -32.48
C LEU A 67 16.31 -14.77 -33.13
N GLN A 68 15.20 -15.06 -32.45
CA GLN A 68 14.19 -15.99 -32.96
C GLN A 68 13.09 -15.29 -33.78
N GLY A 69 12.70 -14.07 -33.38
CA GLY A 69 11.52 -13.36 -33.90
C GLY A 69 11.40 -13.35 -35.43
N PRO A 70 12.42 -12.92 -36.17
CA PRO A 70 12.38 -12.85 -37.64
C PRO A 70 12.22 -14.20 -38.34
N HIS A 71 12.63 -15.30 -37.70
CA HIS A 71 12.69 -16.63 -38.33
C HIS A 71 11.50 -17.53 -37.98
N ILE A 72 10.64 -17.16 -37.02
CA ILE A 72 9.44 -17.93 -36.60
C ILE A 72 8.56 -18.28 -37.80
N TYR A 73 8.14 -17.28 -38.58
CA TYR A 73 7.28 -17.49 -39.74
C TYR A 73 7.98 -18.30 -40.84
N ALA A 74 9.29 -18.07 -41.02
CA ALA A 74 10.06 -18.70 -42.07
C ALA A 74 10.28 -20.21 -41.84
N ILE A 75 10.36 -20.68 -40.58
CA ILE A 75 10.43 -22.11 -40.26
C ILE A 75 9.13 -22.83 -40.67
N TYR A 76 7.98 -22.30 -40.27
CA TYR A 76 6.68 -22.93 -40.56
C TYR A 76 6.42 -23.03 -42.07
N LYS A 77 6.75 -21.96 -42.80
CA LYS A 77 6.49 -21.87 -44.25
C LYS A 77 7.52 -22.63 -45.09
N TYR A 78 8.81 -22.45 -44.83
CA TYR A 78 9.85 -22.90 -45.76
C TYR A 78 10.57 -24.20 -45.34
N GLU A 79 10.61 -24.55 -44.05
CA GLU A 79 11.25 -25.80 -43.60
C GLU A 79 10.26 -26.94 -43.33
N LYS A 80 9.07 -26.61 -42.80
CA LYS A 80 8.06 -27.62 -42.48
C LYS A 80 7.07 -27.88 -43.62
N HIS A 81 7.14 -27.09 -44.71
CA HIS A 81 6.26 -27.19 -45.89
C HIS A 81 4.77 -27.33 -45.53
N LEU A 82 4.34 -26.68 -44.44
CA LEU A 82 2.95 -26.76 -43.99
C LEU A 82 2.08 -25.86 -44.87
N PRO A 83 0.93 -26.34 -45.39
CA PRO A 83 -0.04 -25.49 -46.07
C PRO A 83 -0.46 -24.33 -45.14
N GLU A 84 -0.60 -23.11 -45.66
CA GLU A 84 -1.01 -21.94 -44.85
C GLU A 84 -2.34 -22.17 -44.10
N GLU A 85 -3.27 -22.92 -44.71
CA GLU A 85 -4.51 -23.37 -44.07
C GLU A 85 -4.28 -24.35 -42.91
N LEU A 86 -3.24 -25.19 -42.96
CA LEU A 86 -2.91 -26.16 -41.90
C LEU A 86 -2.14 -25.51 -40.75
N VAL A 87 -1.33 -24.48 -41.05
CA VAL A 87 -0.74 -23.59 -40.05
C VAL A 87 -1.85 -22.80 -39.35
N ALA A 88 -2.88 -22.34 -40.06
CA ALA A 88 -4.08 -21.79 -39.44
C ALA A 88 -4.88 -22.86 -38.66
N LEU A 89 -4.99 -24.10 -39.14
CA LEU A 89 -5.76 -25.17 -38.46
C LEU A 89 -5.11 -25.68 -37.15
N LEU A 90 -3.78 -25.56 -37.01
CA LEU A 90 -3.03 -25.79 -35.76
C LEU A 90 -3.26 -24.67 -34.71
N LEU A 91 -4.39 -23.96 -34.84
CA LEU A 91 -4.86 -22.84 -34.05
C LEU A 91 -4.60 -23.01 -32.57
N PHE A 92 -4.86 -24.18 -31.97
CA PHE A 92 -4.67 -24.37 -30.52
C PHE A 92 -3.20 -24.39 -30.08
N LEU A 93 -2.32 -25.04 -30.83
CA LEU A 93 -0.89 -25.14 -30.51
C LEU A 93 -0.15 -23.84 -30.80
N LEU A 94 -0.52 -23.14 -31.88
CA LEU A 94 -0.02 -21.81 -32.18
C LEU A 94 -0.60 -20.75 -31.25
N LEU A 95 -1.86 -20.86 -30.85
CA LEU A 95 -2.45 -20.00 -29.81
C LEU A 95 -1.74 -20.22 -28.48
N LEU A 96 -1.47 -21.46 -28.09
CA LEU A 96 -0.70 -21.77 -26.89
C LEU A 96 0.73 -21.19 -26.98
N GLY A 97 1.40 -21.37 -28.12
CA GLY A 97 2.71 -20.76 -28.38
C GLY A 97 2.68 -19.23 -28.33
N ARG A 98 1.63 -18.59 -28.84
CA ARG A 98 1.44 -17.13 -28.77
C ARG A 98 1.07 -16.65 -27.37
N VAL A 99 0.30 -17.41 -26.61
CA VAL A 99 0.00 -17.13 -25.19
C VAL A 99 1.28 -17.21 -24.37
N LEU A 100 2.07 -18.28 -24.52
CA LEU A 100 3.34 -18.45 -23.82
C LEU A 100 4.37 -17.39 -24.25
N GLY A 101 4.44 -17.06 -25.54
CA GLY A 101 5.24 -15.95 -26.06
C GLY A 101 4.82 -14.61 -25.44
N GLY A 102 3.52 -14.32 -25.41
CA GLY A 102 2.98 -13.11 -24.78
C GLY A 102 3.25 -13.02 -23.28
N ILE A 103 3.20 -14.15 -22.56
CA ILE A 103 3.59 -14.24 -21.14
C ILE A 103 5.10 -13.95 -21.00
N SER A 104 5.94 -14.56 -21.85
CA SER A 104 7.40 -14.35 -21.84
C SER A 104 7.75 -12.88 -22.09
N THR A 105 7.20 -12.26 -23.14
CA THR A 105 7.37 -10.83 -23.42
C THR A 105 6.86 -9.97 -22.27
N THR A 106 5.73 -10.36 -21.66
CA THR A 106 5.20 -9.66 -20.49
C THR A 106 6.20 -9.69 -19.34
N LEU A 107 6.77 -10.85 -19.01
CA LEU A 107 7.77 -11.00 -17.96
C LEU A 107 9.06 -10.21 -18.26
N LEU A 108 9.54 -10.26 -19.50
CA LEU A 108 10.76 -9.57 -19.94
C LEU A 108 10.71 -8.06 -19.68
N PHE A 109 9.55 -7.43 -19.83
CA PHE A 109 9.40 -6.02 -19.55
C PHE A 109 8.91 -5.73 -18.13
N SER A 110 7.93 -6.46 -17.59
CA SER A 110 7.35 -6.13 -16.28
C SER A 110 8.25 -6.50 -15.10
N VAL A 111 8.90 -7.67 -15.15
CA VAL A 111 9.75 -8.16 -14.04
C VAL A 111 11.05 -7.39 -13.99
N PHE A 112 11.68 -7.15 -15.14
CA PHE A 112 12.92 -6.38 -15.24
C PHE A 112 12.73 -4.93 -14.78
N GLU A 113 11.64 -4.27 -15.22
CA GLU A 113 11.31 -2.92 -14.76
C GLU A 113 11.03 -2.89 -13.25
N THR A 114 10.22 -3.82 -12.74
CA THR A 114 9.88 -3.86 -11.31
C THR A 114 11.11 -4.09 -10.44
N TRP A 115 11.99 -5.02 -10.84
CA TRP A 115 13.23 -5.29 -10.14
C TRP A 115 14.17 -4.08 -10.15
N LEU A 116 14.39 -3.45 -11.32
CA LEU A 116 15.26 -2.27 -11.44
C LEU A 116 14.77 -1.12 -10.55
N ILE A 117 13.46 -0.84 -10.56
CA ILE A 117 12.90 0.25 -9.76
C ILE A 117 13.07 -0.06 -8.27
N ALA A 118 12.81 -1.30 -7.83
CA ALA A 118 12.95 -1.69 -6.44
C ALA A 118 14.41 -1.59 -5.96
N GLU A 119 15.36 -2.09 -6.75
CA GLU A 119 16.78 -2.04 -6.40
C GLU A 119 17.33 -0.60 -6.44
N PHE A 120 16.79 0.26 -7.32
CA PHE A 120 17.14 1.68 -7.37
C PHE A 120 16.70 2.46 -6.12
N HIS A 121 15.51 2.16 -5.59
CA HIS A 121 14.97 2.83 -4.41
C HIS A 121 15.47 2.23 -3.08
N ARG A 122 16.13 1.07 -3.11
CA ARG A 122 16.69 0.41 -1.92
C ARG A 122 17.64 1.34 -1.14
N PRO A 123 17.55 1.39 0.21
CA PRO A 123 18.53 2.08 1.06
C PRO A 123 19.93 1.49 0.87
N GLY A 124 20.94 2.34 0.63
CA GLY A 124 22.32 1.91 0.40
C GLY A 124 22.65 1.43 -1.02
N ALA A 125 21.73 1.56 -1.98
CA ALA A 125 22.03 1.32 -3.39
C ALA A 125 23.10 2.30 -3.91
N ASP A 126 24.07 1.81 -4.67
CA ASP A 126 25.11 2.60 -5.33
C ASP A 126 24.50 3.47 -6.46
N ARG A 127 23.94 4.61 -6.04
CA ARG A 127 23.35 5.63 -6.90
C ARG A 127 24.48 6.48 -7.46
N SER A 128 25.16 5.95 -8.49
CA SER A 128 26.27 6.56 -9.24
C SER A 128 25.92 7.87 -10.00
N GLY A 129 25.08 8.75 -9.44
CA GLY A 129 24.64 10.01 -10.06
C GLY A 129 23.79 9.85 -11.31
N ILE A 130 23.39 8.61 -11.65
CA ILE A 130 22.53 8.29 -12.79
C ILE A 130 21.08 8.18 -12.27
N THR A 131 20.20 8.94 -12.91
CA THR A 131 18.76 8.95 -12.62
C THR A 131 18.05 7.79 -13.35
N LEU A 132 16.94 7.32 -12.80
CA LEU A 132 16.22 6.13 -13.27
C LEU A 132 15.73 6.27 -14.73
N ASP A 133 15.31 7.47 -15.14
CA ASP A 133 14.93 7.83 -16.52
C ASP A 133 16.07 7.61 -17.53
N LYS A 134 17.32 7.87 -17.12
CA LYS A 134 18.50 7.62 -17.96
C LYS A 134 18.77 6.13 -18.11
N ILE A 135 18.50 5.33 -17.09
CA ILE A 135 18.66 3.86 -17.17
C ILE A 135 17.61 3.29 -18.13
N PHE A 136 16.35 3.73 -18.05
CA PHE A 136 15.30 3.29 -18.98
C PHE A 136 15.56 3.71 -20.43
N GLY A 137 16.08 4.91 -20.68
CA GLY A 137 16.43 5.26 -22.06
C GLY A 137 17.68 4.51 -22.57
N ARG A 138 18.64 4.15 -21.70
CA ARG A 138 19.74 3.22 -22.05
C ARG A 138 19.23 1.82 -22.36
N MET A 139 18.22 1.34 -21.63
CA MET A 139 17.56 0.06 -21.88
C MET A 139 16.94 0.02 -23.30
N THR A 140 16.30 1.12 -23.73
CA THR A 140 15.77 1.25 -25.10
C THR A 140 16.89 1.20 -26.14
N LEU A 141 17.98 1.94 -25.93
CA LEU A 141 19.13 1.96 -26.83
C LEU A 141 19.81 0.57 -26.96
N VAL A 142 19.97 -0.13 -25.83
CA VAL A 142 20.51 -1.49 -25.79
C VAL A 142 19.60 -2.44 -26.56
N SER A 143 18.27 -2.37 -26.35
CA SER A 143 17.31 -3.19 -27.08
C SER A 143 17.41 -3.01 -28.59
N SER A 144 17.40 -1.77 -29.09
CA SER A 144 17.50 -1.49 -30.53
C SER A 144 18.84 -1.92 -31.13
N THR A 145 19.93 -1.75 -30.39
CA THR A 145 21.27 -2.19 -30.83
C THR A 145 21.34 -3.71 -30.93
N VAL A 146 20.83 -4.40 -29.90
CA VAL A 146 20.76 -5.86 -29.85
C VAL A 146 19.86 -6.39 -30.97
N ALA A 147 18.72 -5.75 -31.25
CA ALA A 147 17.84 -6.16 -32.34
C ALA A 147 18.54 -6.17 -33.71
N ILE A 148 19.34 -5.13 -34.00
CA ILE A 148 20.11 -5.04 -35.25
C ILE A 148 21.18 -6.13 -35.31
N VAL A 149 21.95 -6.30 -34.23
CA VAL A 149 23.01 -7.32 -34.16
C VAL A 149 22.43 -8.73 -34.26
N SER A 150 21.33 -9.00 -33.56
CA SER A 150 20.62 -10.28 -33.58
C SER A 150 20.06 -10.60 -34.97
N GLY A 151 19.54 -9.61 -35.70
CA GLY A 151 19.08 -9.81 -37.08
C GLY A 151 20.22 -10.24 -38.00
N VAL A 152 21.36 -9.54 -37.96
CA VAL A 152 22.56 -9.88 -38.77
C VAL A 152 23.13 -11.24 -38.36
N ALA A 153 23.23 -11.51 -37.06
CA ALA A 153 23.73 -12.79 -36.55
C ALA A 153 22.80 -13.96 -36.91
N GLY A 154 21.47 -13.75 -36.88
CA GLY A 154 20.47 -14.71 -37.30
C GLY A 154 20.63 -15.09 -38.76
N ASP A 155 20.71 -14.11 -39.65
CA ASP A 155 20.92 -14.35 -41.08
C ASP A 155 22.25 -15.07 -41.36
N ALA A 156 23.34 -14.66 -40.69
CA ALA A 156 24.65 -15.32 -40.82
C ALA A 156 24.61 -16.79 -40.35
N LEU A 157 23.87 -17.10 -39.28
CA LEU A 157 23.67 -18.47 -38.81
C LEU A 157 22.88 -19.30 -39.82
N VAL A 158 21.85 -18.74 -40.45
CA VAL A 158 21.07 -19.43 -41.49
C VAL A 158 21.92 -19.68 -42.73
N GLU A 159 22.73 -18.71 -43.15
CA GLU A 159 23.63 -18.84 -44.30
C GLU A 159 24.72 -19.91 -44.05
N ALA A 160 25.32 -19.92 -42.86
CA ALA A 160 26.38 -20.86 -42.51
C ALA A 160 25.89 -22.31 -42.33
N THR A 161 24.65 -22.49 -41.87
CA THR A 161 24.12 -23.82 -41.49
C THR A 161 23.11 -24.38 -42.49
N GLY A 162 22.62 -23.56 -43.42
CA GLY A 162 21.58 -23.91 -44.39
C GLY A 162 20.20 -24.18 -43.79
N THR A 163 20.02 -23.97 -42.48
CA THR A 163 18.75 -24.22 -41.77
C THR A 163 18.36 -23.04 -40.88
N ARG A 164 17.07 -22.79 -40.75
CA ARG A 164 16.46 -21.69 -39.99
C ARG A 164 16.24 -22.03 -38.51
N ILE A 165 16.65 -23.23 -38.09
CA ILE A 165 16.54 -23.72 -36.70
C ILE A 165 17.60 -23.08 -35.79
N TRP A 166 18.80 -22.79 -36.30
CA TRP A 166 19.93 -22.33 -35.48
C TRP A 166 19.74 -20.98 -34.77
N PRO A 167 19.03 -19.98 -35.33
CA PRO A 167 18.65 -18.78 -34.58
C PRO A 167 17.87 -19.08 -33.28
N PHE A 168 17.06 -20.15 -33.23
CA PHE A 168 16.35 -20.58 -32.01
C PHE A 168 17.28 -21.23 -30.99
N ALA A 169 18.27 -22.00 -31.45
CA ALA A 169 19.31 -22.55 -30.57
C ALA A 169 20.17 -21.43 -29.96
N ALA A 170 20.53 -20.41 -30.75
CA ALA A 170 21.25 -19.23 -30.28
C ALA A 170 20.41 -18.40 -29.28
N SER A 171 19.10 -18.28 -29.52
CA SER A 171 18.15 -17.67 -28.58
C SER A 171 18.09 -18.43 -27.25
N SER A 172 18.04 -19.77 -27.30
CA SER A 172 18.04 -20.63 -26.11
C SER A 172 19.32 -20.45 -25.29
N LEU A 173 20.48 -20.40 -25.96
CA LEU A 173 21.76 -20.12 -25.30
C LEU A 173 21.77 -18.73 -24.65
N SER A 174 21.28 -17.71 -25.34
CA SER A 174 21.18 -16.34 -24.80
C SER A 174 20.28 -16.29 -23.55
N SER A 175 19.17 -17.04 -23.54
CA SER A 175 18.29 -17.17 -22.38
C SER A 175 18.97 -17.87 -21.20
N MET A 176 19.77 -18.92 -21.45
CA MET A 176 20.54 -19.61 -20.41
C MET A 176 21.60 -18.70 -19.79
N VAL A 177 22.29 -17.91 -20.63
CA VAL A 177 23.27 -16.92 -20.16
C VAL A 177 22.57 -15.83 -19.34
N ALA A 178 21.42 -15.31 -19.79
CA ALA A 178 20.63 -14.35 -19.02
C ALA A 178 20.22 -14.92 -17.65
N GLY A 179 19.73 -16.16 -17.61
CA GLY A 179 19.37 -16.84 -16.36
C GLY A 179 20.55 -17.02 -15.41
N PHE A 180 21.72 -17.44 -15.93
CA PHE A 180 22.94 -17.54 -15.14
C PHE A 180 23.37 -16.17 -14.58
N LEU A 181 23.33 -15.13 -15.40
CA LEU A 181 23.68 -13.78 -14.97
C LEU A 181 22.70 -13.22 -13.94
N ILE A 182 21.40 -13.54 -14.03
CA ILE A 182 20.43 -13.19 -12.97
C ILE A 182 20.84 -13.84 -11.65
N LEU A 183 21.15 -15.14 -11.66
CA LEU A 183 21.53 -15.87 -10.44
C LEU A 183 22.83 -15.35 -9.79
N VAL A 184 23.75 -14.79 -10.59
CA VAL A 184 25.05 -14.31 -10.10
C VAL A 184 25.05 -12.82 -9.78
N LEU A 185 24.38 -11.99 -10.59
CA LEU A 185 24.46 -10.54 -10.52
C LEU A 185 23.26 -9.89 -9.84
N TRP A 186 22.09 -10.53 -9.87
CA TRP A 186 20.87 -9.97 -9.30
C TRP A 186 20.64 -10.53 -7.90
N ARG A 187 20.32 -9.63 -6.97
CA ARG A 187 19.90 -10.03 -5.63
C ARG A 187 18.44 -10.45 -5.66
N GLU A 188 18.16 -11.49 -4.90
CA GLU A 188 16.81 -12.00 -4.73
C GLU A 188 15.95 -10.97 -3.98
N ASN A 189 14.83 -10.59 -4.58
CA ASN A 189 13.90 -9.60 -4.05
C ASN A 189 12.53 -10.25 -3.89
N TYR A 190 12.33 -10.90 -2.75
CA TYR A 190 11.10 -11.64 -2.44
C TYR A 190 9.87 -10.75 -2.19
N GLY A 191 10.03 -9.41 -2.20
CA GLY A 191 9.04 -8.51 -1.63
C GLY A 191 8.77 -8.82 -0.14
N ASN A 192 7.84 -8.11 0.47
CA ASN A 192 7.35 -8.51 1.79
C ASN A 192 6.75 -9.93 1.70
N PRO A 193 7.09 -10.86 2.61
CA PRO A 193 6.58 -12.22 2.56
C PRO A 193 5.04 -12.22 2.57
N PRO A 194 4.41 -13.04 1.72
CA PRO A 194 2.98 -12.95 1.49
C PRO A 194 2.22 -13.35 2.76
N ALA A 195 1.29 -12.50 3.20
CA ALA A 195 0.08 -12.99 3.86
C ALA A 195 -0.54 -14.06 2.94
N ALA A 196 -1.07 -15.13 3.51
CA ALA A 196 -1.52 -16.38 2.88
C ALA A 196 -2.65 -16.27 1.81
N LYS A 197 -2.58 -15.31 0.89
CA LYS A 197 -3.57 -15.06 -0.16
C LYS A 197 -2.96 -15.32 -1.54
N GLY A 198 -3.67 -16.12 -2.34
CA GLY A 198 -3.23 -16.61 -3.65
C GLY A 198 -2.97 -15.52 -4.69
N LEU A 199 -2.28 -15.90 -5.77
CA LEU A 199 -1.92 -15.03 -6.90
C LEU A 199 -3.12 -14.26 -7.50
N ILE A 200 -4.28 -14.93 -7.61
CA ILE A 200 -5.52 -14.35 -8.16
C ILE A 200 -6.04 -13.20 -7.29
N PHE A 201 -5.98 -13.34 -5.95
CA PHE A 201 -6.39 -12.29 -5.04
C PHE A 201 -5.52 -11.03 -5.18
N ARG A 202 -4.22 -11.21 -5.38
CA ARG A 202 -3.28 -10.10 -5.59
C ARG A 202 -3.51 -9.39 -6.92
N LEU A 203 -3.74 -10.14 -8.01
CA LEU A 203 -4.10 -9.58 -9.31
C LEU A 203 -5.43 -8.82 -9.23
N HIS A 204 -6.43 -9.38 -8.54
CA HIS A 204 -7.71 -8.70 -8.32
C HIS A 204 -7.56 -7.41 -7.50
N GLN A 205 -6.72 -7.42 -6.47
CA GLN A 205 -6.43 -6.22 -5.66
C GLN A 205 -5.67 -5.16 -6.48
N GLY A 206 -4.70 -5.58 -7.31
CA GLY A 206 -3.98 -4.70 -8.22
C GLY A 206 -4.90 -4.07 -9.27
N ALA A 207 -5.78 -4.87 -9.88
CA ALA A 207 -6.82 -4.39 -10.79
C ALA A 207 -7.77 -3.41 -10.10
N ARG A 208 -8.30 -3.74 -8.92
CA ARG A 208 -9.20 -2.88 -8.16
C ARG A 208 -8.57 -1.52 -7.83
N LYS A 209 -7.31 -1.50 -7.39
CA LYS A 209 -6.58 -0.24 -7.14
C LYS A 209 -6.29 0.54 -8.44
N ALA A 210 -5.94 -0.16 -9.52
CA ALA A 210 -5.71 0.47 -10.83
C ALA A 210 -6.98 1.13 -11.38
N PHE A 211 -8.15 0.51 -11.21
CA PHE A 211 -9.45 1.07 -11.63
C PHE A 211 -9.97 2.16 -10.67
N ALA A 212 -9.64 2.10 -9.39
CA ALA A 212 -10.06 3.12 -8.42
C ALA A 212 -9.28 4.44 -8.55
N ASN A 213 -8.00 4.39 -8.95
CA ASN A 213 -7.18 5.58 -9.12
C ASN A 213 -7.24 6.10 -10.56
N LYS A 214 -7.83 7.28 -10.76
CA LYS A 214 -7.97 7.93 -12.08
C LYS A 214 -6.63 8.13 -12.80
N GLN A 215 -5.53 8.36 -12.07
CA GLN A 215 -4.20 8.56 -12.64
C GLN A 215 -3.60 7.24 -13.15
N ILE A 216 -3.72 6.17 -12.37
CA ILE A 216 -3.25 4.83 -12.74
C ILE A 216 -4.07 4.29 -13.91
N MET A 217 -5.39 4.52 -13.91
CA MET A 217 -6.28 4.14 -15.01
C MET A 217 -5.95 4.90 -16.30
N ALA A 218 -5.72 6.21 -16.23
CA ALA A 218 -5.33 7.00 -17.40
C ALA A 218 -3.99 6.53 -18.00
N LEU A 219 -3.02 6.21 -17.12
CA LEU A 219 -1.73 5.68 -17.50
C LEU A 219 -1.84 4.26 -18.10
N GLY A 220 -2.69 3.42 -17.51
CA GLY A 220 -3.02 2.08 -18.01
C GLY A 220 -3.68 2.09 -19.38
N LEU A 221 -4.66 2.96 -19.58
CA LEU A 221 -5.35 3.13 -20.86
C LEU A 221 -4.39 3.65 -21.93
N ALA A 222 -3.57 4.67 -21.62
CA ALA A 222 -2.60 5.20 -22.57
C ALA A 222 -1.54 4.15 -22.98
N SER A 223 -1.05 3.37 -22.02
CA SER A 223 -0.13 2.25 -22.26
C SER A 223 -0.78 1.18 -23.13
N CYS A 224 -2.03 0.80 -22.85
CA CYS A 224 -2.79 -0.16 -23.65
C CYS A 224 -3.00 0.31 -25.10
N CYS A 225 -3.37 1.58 -25.29
CA CYS A 225 -3.64 2.13 -26.62
C CYS A 225 -2.38 2.24 -27.48
N LEU A 226 -1.27 2.74 -26.91
CA LEU A 226 -0.04 2.96 -27.67
C LEU A 226 0.76 1.67 -27.90
N GLU A 227 0.86 0.79 -26.90
CA GLU A 227 1.47 -0.53 -27.08
C GLU A 227 0.60 -1.43 -27.98
N GLY A 228 -0.74 -1.33 -27.88
CA GLY A 228 -1.66 -2.03 -28.78
C GLY A 228 -1.47 -1.61 -30.24
N ALA A 229 -1.32 -0.31 -30.50
CA ALA A 229 -1.03 0.21 -31.83
C ALA A 229 0.33 -0.25 -32.37
N MET A 230 1.35 -0.37 -31.50
CA MET A 230 2.66 -0.94 -31.87
C MET A 230 2.53 -2.39 -32.35
N TYR A 231 1.75 -3.23 -31.66
CA TYR A 231 1.53 -4.62 -32.10
C TYR A 231 0.83 -4.70 -33.46
N LEU A 232 -0.16 -3.82 -33.71
CA LEU A 232 -0.79 -3.73 -35.02
C LEU A 232 0.22 -3.32 -36.11
N PHE A 233 1.11 -2.37 -35.81
CA PHE A 233 2.16 -1.95 -36.72
C PHE A 233 3.11 -3.11 -37.08
N VAL A 234 3.63 -3.83 -36.07
CA VAL A 234 4.56 -4.96 -36.26
C VAL A 234 3.97 -6.03 -37.17
N PHE A 235 2.64 -6.19 -37.15
CA PHE A 235 1.94 -7.14 -37.99
C PHE A 235 1.76 -6.65 -39.43
N PHE A 236 1.34 -5.40 -39.63
CA PHE A 236 0.89 -4.92 -40.95
C PHE A 236 1.94 -4.15 -41.76
N TRP A 237 3.10 -3.79 -41.21
CA TRP A 237 4.08 -2.96 -41.92
C TRP A 237 4.64 -3.61 -43.19
N SER A 238 4.88 -4.92 -43.17
CA SER A 238 5.43 -5.68 -44.29
C SER A 238 4.42 -5.74 -45.43
N ALA A 239 3.15 -6.01 -45.10
CA ALA A 239 2.03 -6.00 -46.04
C ALA A 239 1.78 -4.60 -46.64
N ALA A 240 1.90 -3.54 -45.85
CA ALA A 240 1.76 -2.15 -46.32
C ALA A 240 2.80 -1.77 -47.39
N LEU A 241 4.07 -2.07 -47.12
CA LEU A 241 5.17 -1.77 -48.06
C LEU A 241 5.15 -2.70 -49.26
N LYS A 242 4.80 -3.98 -49.08
CA LYS A 242 4.66 -4.94 -50.19
C LYS A 242 3.57 -4.50 -51.16
N SER A 243 2.38 -4.14 -50.67
CA SER A 243 1.27 -3.63 -51.49
C SER A 243 1.64 -2.35 -52.26
N ALA A 244 2.32 -1.40 -51.61
CA ALA A 244 2.78 -0.18 -52.28
C ALA A 244 3.85 -0.45 -53.34
N ARG A 245 4.75 -1.41 -53.08
CA ARG A 245 5.79 -1.82 -54.03
C ARG A 245 5.21 -2.59 -55.20
N GLU A 246 4.28 -3.51 -55.00
CA GLU A 246 3.60 -4.24 -56.07
C GLU A 246 2.88 -3.30 -57.04
N ARG A 247 2.32 -2.18 -56.54
CA ARG A 247 1.74 -1.13 -57.38
C ARG A 247 2.77 -0.34 -58.20
N ALA A 248 3.97 -0.13 -57.68
CA ALA A 248 4.99 0.72 -58.32
C ALA A 248 6.01 -0.07 -59.16
N ARG A 249 6.40 -1.27 -58.71
CA ARG A 249 7.48 -2.13 -59.21
C ARG A 249 7.21 -3.60 -58.85
N PRO A 250 6.37 -4.31 -59.64
CA PRO A 250 5.96 -5.69 -59.34
C PRO A 250 7.09 -6.73 -59.44
N ASP A 251 8.19 -6.44 -60.14
CA ASP A 251 9.31 -7.38 -60.37
C ASP A 251 10.47 -7.27 -59.34
N GLU A 252 10.35 -6.40 -58.33
CA GLU A 252 11.38 -6.20 -57.30
C GLU A 252 10.91 -6.60 -55.91
N ASP A 253 11.64 -7.49 -55.25
CA ASP A 253 11.38 -7.88 -53.86
C ASP A 253 11.64 -6.74 -52.85
N VAL A 254 10.89 -6.76 -51.75
CA VAL A 254 11.03 -5.81 -50.64
C VAL A 254 12.26 -6.16 -49.79
N PRO A 255 13.20 -5.23 -49.56
CA PRO A 255 14.39 -5.50 -48.74
C PRO A 255 14.06 -5.38 -47.23
N TYR A 256 13.34 -6.37 -46.69
CA TYR A 256 12.81 -6.36 -45.32
C TYR A 256 13.87 -6.11 -44.25
N GLY A 257 15.08 -6.66 -44.38
CA GLY A 257 16.16 -6.48 -43.40
C GLY A 257 16.69 -5.05 -43.31
N LEU A 258 16.82 -4.34 -44.44
CA LEU A 258 17.26 -2.94 -44.47
C LEU A 258 16.18 -2.00 -43.90
N ILE A 259 14.91 -2.31 -44.19
CA ILE A 259 13.76 -1.57 -43.67
C ILE A 259 13.67 -1.73 -42.16
N PHE A 260 13.72 -2.97 -41.68
CA PHE A 260 13.68 -3.28 -40.24
C PHE A 260 14.86 -2.63 -39.48
N SER A 261 16.08 -2.68 -40.04
CA SER A 261 17.25 -2.01 -39.46
C SER A 261 17.06 -0.49 -39.38
N SER A 262 16.40 0.10 -40.38
CA SER A 262 16.09 1.54 -40.39
C SER A 262 15.04 1.90 -39.32
N PHE A 263 14.05 1.03 -39.10
CA PHE A 263 13.07 1.18 -38.03
C PHE A 263 13.73 1.13 -36.65
N MET A 264 14.61 0.16 -36.40
CA MET A 264 15.34 0.05 -35.12
C MET A 264 16.24 1.26 -34.84
N TRP A 265 16.92 1.80 -35.86
CA TRP A 265 17.68 3.04 -35.70
C TRP A 265 16.80 4.28 -35.51
N SER A 266 15.62 4.30 -36.11
CA SER A 266 14.65 5.38 -35.88
C SER A 266 14.13 5.36 -34.44
N MET A 267 13.82 4.18 -33.91
CA MET A 267 13.45 3.97 -32.51
C MET A 267 14.55 4.41 -31.55
N ALA A 268 15.81 4.07 -31.82
CA ALA A 268 16.96 4.57 -31.05
C ALA A 268 17.07 6.10 -31.08
N SER A 269 16.80 6.72 -32.24
CA SER A 269 16.82 8.18 -32.40
C SER A 269 15.78 8.86 -31.51
N GLY A 270 14.56 8.32 -31.44
CA GLY A 270 13.49 8.87 -30.60
C GLY A 270 13.84 8.91 -29.11
N SER A 271 14.44 7.84 -28.59
CA SER A 271 14.92 7.76 -27.20
C SER A 271 16.03 8.80 -26.94
N LEU A 272 17.00 8.90 -27.85
CA LEU A 272 18.10 9.85 -27.73
C LEU A 272 17.64 11.32 -27.83
N ILE A 273 16.66 11.60 -28.68
CA ILE A 273 16.04 12.94 -28.82
C ILE A 273 15.39 13.34 -27.51
N LEU A 274 14.55 12.48 -26.91
CA LEU A 274 13.91 12.75 -25.63
C LEU A 274 14.93 13.13 -24.55
N GLN A 275 15.96 12.30 -24.38
CA GLN A 275 17.00 12.53 -23.38
C GLN A 275 17.81 13.80 -23.63
N THR A 276 17.99 14.15 -24.91
CA THR A 276 18.73 15.37 -25.29
C THR A 276 17.88 16.62 -25.12
N VAL A 277 16.57 16.56 -25.39
CA VAL A 277 15.69 17.74 -25.32
C VAL A 277 15.25 18.02 -23.89
N PHE A 278 14.84 16.99 -23.15
CA PHE A 278 14.13 17.17 -21.87
C PHE A 278 14.99 16.89 -20.63
N GLY A 279 16.17 16.27 -20.76
CA GLY A 279 17.04 15.99 -19.62
C GLY A 279 16.39 15.05 -18.61
N ALA A 280 16.30 15.45 -17.34
CA ALA A 280 15.64 14.67 -16.29
C ALA A 280 14.11 14.83 -16.38
N LEU A 281 13.40 13.71 -16.56
CA LEU A 281 11.96 13.70 -16.78
C LEU A 281 11.16 13.85 -15.48
N SER A 282 10.52 15.01 -15.30
CA SER A 282 9.44 15.19 -14.32
C SER A 282 8.15 14.50 -14.80
N VAL A 283 7.21 14.21 -13.88
CA VAL A 283 5.88 13.65 -14.21
C VAL A 283 5.20 14.43 -15.33
N GLU A 284 5.20 15.77 -15.24
CA GLU A 284 4.56 16.64 -16.23
C GLU A 284 5.21 16.52 -17.62
N THR A 285 6.55 16.58 -17.67
CA THR A 285 7.30 16.49 -18.92
C THR A 285 7.14 15.12 -19.58
N ALA A 286 7.12 14.07 -18.77
CA ALA A 286 6.92 12.71 -19.25
C ALA A 286 5.49 12.50 -19.77
N ALA A 287 4.47 13.03 -19.09
CA ALA A 287 3.07 12.97 -19.54
C ALA A 287 2.87 13.73 -20.86
N VAL A 288 3.45 14.93 -20.98
CA VAL A 288 3.40 15.70 -22.23
C VAL A 288 4.09 14.94 -23.37
N ASN A 289 5.25 14.33 -23.13
CA ASN A 289 5.95 13.56 -24.15
C ASN A 289 5.13 12.34 -24.62
N VAL A 290 4.54 11.57 -23.69
CA VAL A 290 3.67 10.45 -24.07
C VAL A 290 2.47 10.95 -24.89
N GLY A 291 1.86 12.08 -24.50
CA GLY A 291 0.78 12.71 -25.27
C GLY A 291 1.21 13.13 -26.69
N ILE A 292 2.40 13.69 -26.85
CA ILE A 292 2.98 14.04 -28.17
C ILE A 292 3.23 12.78 -29.00
N SER A 293 3.85 11.74 -28.42
CA SER A 293 4.08 10.47 -29.11
C SER A 293 2.77 9.86 -29.62
N MET A 294 1.69 9.89 -28.84
CA MET A 294 0.37 9.38 -29.26
C MET A 294 -0.23 10.21 -30.40
N LEU A 295 -0.07 11.53 -30.37
CA LEU A 295 -0.56 12.42 -31.42
C LEU A 295 0.17 12.17 -32.75
N VAL A 296 1.49 12.10 -32.71
CA VAL A 296 2.31 11.88 -33.90
C VAL A 296 2.09 10.47 -34.44
N ALA A 297 2.02 9.45 -33.58
CA ALA A 297 1.69 8.08 -33.99
C ALA A 297 0.33 7.99 -34.69
N SER A 298 -0.70 8.69 -34.16
CA SER A 298 -2.02 8.77 -34.79
C SER A 298 -1.96 9.34 -36.21
N ALA A 299 -1.17 10.40 -36.43
CA ALA A 299 -0.95 10.98 -37.75
C ALA A 299 -0.21 10.03 -38.69
N CYS A 300 0.78 9.27 -38.19
CA CYS A 300 1.52 8.28 -38.96
C CYS A 300 0.64 7.11 -39.43
N PHE A 301 -0.25 6.60 -38.58
CA PHE A 301 -1.22 5.56 -38.97
C PHE A 301 -2.21 6.07 -40.03
N SER A 302 -2.68 7.31 -39.89
CA SER A 302 -3.50 7.96 -40.91
C SER A 302 -2.74 8.07 -42.23
N GLY A 303 -1.50 8.54 -42.19
CA GLY A 303 -0.64 8.64 -43.38
C GLY A 303 -0.45 7.29 -44.06
N ALA A 304 -0.14 6.24 -43.30
CA ALA A 304 0.05 4.89 -43.83
C ALA A 304 -1.22 4.28 -44.45
N ALA A 305 -2.42 4.73 -44.04
CA ALA A 305 -3.68 4.27 -44.61
C ALA A 305 -4.02 4.97 -45.95
N PHE A 306 -3.59 6.23 -46.13
CA PHE A 306 -3.94 7.04 -47.30
C PHE A 306 -2.80 7.21 -48.32
N PHE A 307 -1.55 7.03 -47.92
CA PHE A 307 -0.42 7.14 -48.83
C PHE A 307 -0.36 5.91 -49.75
N GLU A 308 -0.22 6.17 -51.04
CA GLU A 308 0.01 5.13 -52.05
C GLU A 308 1.49 4.98 -52.39
N ASN A 309 2.31 5.98 -52.00
CA ASN A 309 3.74 6.04 -52.29
C ASN A 309 4.57 5.30 -51.23
N GLU A 310 5.37 4.32 -51.69
CA GLU A 310 6.28 3.51 -50.86
C GLU A 310 7.17 4.35 -49.94
N SER A 311 7.76 5.45 -50.43
CA SER A 311 8.65 6.30 -49.65
C SER A 311 7.91 7.06 -48.53
N LEU A 312 6.69 7.53 -48.79
CA LEU A 312 5.88 8.22 -47.78
C LEU A 312 5.39 7.28 -46.68
N ILE A 313 5.02 6.05 -47.04
CA ILE A 313 4.66 4.99 -46.08
C ILE A 313 5.88 4.64 -45.22
N PHE A 314 7.04 4.43 -45.84
CA PHE A 314 8.29 4.14 -45.13
C PHE A 314 8.65 5.25 -44.12
N TRP A 315 8.63 6.51 -44.52
CA TRP A 315 8.93 7.62 -43.61
C TRP A 315 7.89 7.77 -42.49
N SER A 316 6.61 7.51 -42.79
CA SER A 316 5.56 7.48 -41.76
C SER A 316 5.83 6.43 -40.70
N PHE A 317 6.30 5.25 -41.11
CA PHE A 317 6.70 4.18 -40.20
C PHE A 317 8.00 4.49 -39.45
N CYS A 318 8.99 5.14 -40.07
CA CYS A 318 10.16 5.61 -39.34
C CYS A 318 9.79 6.63 -38.25
N VAL A 319 8.91 7.59 -38.53
CA VAL A 319 8.46 8.57 -37.52
C VAL A 319 7.67 7.87 -36.41
N LEU A 320 6.83 6.89 -36.76
CA LEU A 320 6.11 6.06 -35.79
C LEU A 320 7.07 5.32 -34.85
N GLU A 321 8.11 4.71 -35.39
CA GLU A 321 9.15 4.02 -34.60
C GLU A 321 9.92 4.96 -33.68
N SER A 322 10.23 6.18 -34.14
CA SER A 322 10.80 7.23 -33.28
C SER A 322 9.86 7.61 -32.13
N CYS A 323 8.54 7.63 -32.36
CA CYS A 323 7.56 7.87 -31.30
C CYS A 323 7.55 6.76 -30.24
N PHE A 324 7.67 5.49 -30.65
CA PHE A 324 7.82 4.36 -29.74
C PHE A 324 9.13 4.47 -28.94
N GLY A 325 10.22 4.86 -29.60
CA GLY A 325 11.50 5.14 -28.95
C GLY A 325 11.45 6.22 -27.87
N ALA A 326 10.70 7.30 -28.09
CA ALA A 326 10.48 8.35 -27.09
C ALA A 326 9.46 7.94 -26.01
N TYR A 327 8.56 7.01 -26.31
CA TYR A 327 7.51 6.57 -25.41
C TYR A 327 8.04 5.74 -24.24
N PHE A 328 8.82 4.68 -24.50
CA PHE A 328 9.27 3.72 -23.47
C PHE A 328 9.94 4.38 -22.25
N PRO A 329 10.97 5.23 -22.39
CA PRO A 329 11.60 5.91 -21.26
C PRO A 329 10.66 6.86 -20.50
N ALA A 330 9.76 7.57 -21.20
CA ALA A 330 8.82 8.49 -20.56
C ALA A 330 7.71 7.76 -19.80
N MET A 331 7.17 6.69 -20.37
CA MET A 331 6.16 5.87 -19.72
C MET A 331 6.74 5.13 -18.50
N ALA A 332 7.98 4.62 -18.58
CA ALA A 332 8.64 4.00 -17.44
C ALA A 332 8.89 5.00 -16.30
N ALA A 333 9.29 6.23 -16.63
CA ALA A 333 9.41 7.31 -15.65
C ALA A 333 8.08 7.64 -14.98
N LEU A 334 6.98 7.79 -15.74
CA LEU A 334 5.64 8.01 -15.20
C LEU A 334 5.19 6.87 -14.29
N LYS A 335 5.31 5.63 -14.78
CA LYS A 335 4.94 4.41 -14.03
C LYS A 335 5.69 4.33 -12.70
N SER A 336 6.99 4.63 -12.68
CA SER A 336 7.80 4.60 -11.46
C SER A 336 7.44 5.69 -10.44
N GLN A 337 6.96 6.86 -10.88
CA GLN A 337 6.64 7.99 -9.99
C GLN A 337 5.17 7.99 -9.53
N VAL A 338 4.26 7.40 -10.32
CA VAL A 338 2.81 7.39 -10.04
C VAL A 338 2.35 6.13 -9.29
N VAL A 339 3.05 4.99 -9.44
CA VAL A 339 2.62 3.71 -8.86
C VAL A 339 3.45 3.36 -7.62
N GLU A 340 2.78 3.18 -6.48
CA GLU A 340 3.34 2.78 -5.18
C GLU A 340 4.13 1.46 -5.26
N ASP A 341 5.23 1.36 -4.49
CA ASP A 341 6.16 0.21 -4.49
C ASP A 341 5.45 -1.13 -4.18
N ASP A 342 4.56 -1.16 -3.18
CA ASP A 342 3.96 -2.37 -2.61
C ASP A 342 3.00 -3.11 -3.55
N ILE A 343 2.42 -2.41 -4.52
CA ILE A 343 1.42 -2.95 -5.45
C ILE A 343 1.88 -2.93 -6.90
N ARG A 344 3.09 -2.41 -7.16
CA ARG A 344 3.59 -2.13 -8.50
C ARG A 344 3.54 -3.33 -9.44
N GLY A 345 4.07 -4.47 -9.01
CA GLY A 345 4.09 -5.70 -9.83
C GLY A 345 2.68 -6.20 -10.18
N SER A 346 1.72 -6.03 -9.27
CA SER A 346 0.32 -6.42 -9.51
C SER A 346 -0.41 -5.44 -10.42
N VAL A 347 -0.22 -4.14 -10.22
CA VAL A 347 -0.78 -3.10 -11.08
C VAL A 347 -0.23 -3.25 -12.50
N TYR A 348 1.08 -3.40 -12.68
CA TYR A 348 1.69 -3.53 -14.01
C TYR A 348 1.20 -4.78 -14.75
N SER A 349 1.09 -5.91 -14.04
CA SER A 349 0.56 -7.15 -14.62
C SER A 349 -0.92 -7.02 -15.00
N SER A 350 -1.72 -6.34 -14.16
CA SER A 350 -3.15 -6.12 -14.41
C SER A 350 -3.39 -5.16 -15.58
N LEU A 351 -2.58 -4.11 -15.71
CA LEU A 351 -2.65 -3.15 -16.82
C LEU A 351 -2.33 -3.80 -18.19
N ARG A 352 -1.59 -4.91 -18.20
CA ARG A 352 -1.25 -5.64 -19.44
C ARG A 352 -2.27 -6.67 -19.88
N LEU A 353 -3.19 -7.08 -19.01
CA LEU A 353 -4.21 -8.07 -19.36
C LEU A 353 -5.16 -7.56 -20.46
N PRO A 354 -5.69 -6.31 -20.40
CA PRO A 354 -6.45 -5.73 -21.51
C PRO A 354 -5.64 -5.62 -22.82
N LEU A 355 -4.35 -5.27 -22.72
CA LEU A 355 -3.45 -5.18 -23.87
C LEU A 355 -3.26 -6.55 -24.55
N ASN A 356 -2.94 -7.58 -23.78
CA ASN A 356 -2.74 -8.93 -24.32
C ASN A 356 -4.04 -9.50 -24.89
N LEU A 357 -5.19 -9.24 -24.26
CA LEU A 357 -6.51 -9.60 -24.79
C LEU A 357 -6.78 -8.88 -26.12
N PHE A 358 -6.48 -7.59 -26.20
CA PHE A 358 -6.59 -6.81 -27.43
C PHE A 358 -5.74 -7.40 -28.55
N VAL A 359 -4.48 -7.77 -28.28
CA VAL A 359 -3.58 -8.37 -29.27
C VAL A 359 -4.11 -9.72 -29.77
N VAL A 360 -4.62 -10.57 -28.86
CA VAL A 360 -5.22 -11.86 -29.24
C VAL A 360 -6.46 -11.66 -30.11
N VAL A 361 -7.36 -10.75 -29.73
CA VAL A 361 -8.58 -10.45 -30.49
C VAL A 361 -8.23 -9.85 -31.86
N ALA A 362 -7.31 -8.89 -31.91
CA ALA A 362 -6.86 -8.28 -33.16
C ALA A 362 -6.24 -9.31 -34.11
N HIS A 363 -5.45 -10.26 -33.61
CA HIS A 363 -4.92 -11.35 -34.43
C HIS A 363 -5.98 -12.37 -34.85
N SER A 364 -7.00 -12.62 -34.02
CA SER A 364 -8.07 -13.58 -34.35
C SER A 364 -9.03 -13.08 -35.42
N LEU A 365 -9.11 -11.76 -35.62
CA LEU A 365 -9.98 -11.09 -36.58
C LEU A 365 -9.25 -10.71 -37.88
N ASP A 366 -8.00 -11.16 -38.02
CA ASP A 366 -7.17 -10.82 -39.17
C ASP A 366 -7.74 -11.40 -40.47
N CYS A 367 -7.73 -10.59 -41.51
CA CYS A 367 -8.21 -10.94 -42.85
C CYS A 367 -7.26 -10.36 -43.88
N GLU A 368 -6.95 -11.13 -44.93
CA GLU A 368 -6.11 -10.64 -46.02
C GLU A 368 -6.77 -9.49 -46.80
N GLY A 369 -5.97 -8.49 -47.17
CA GLY A 369 -6.36 -7.43 -48.09
C GLY A 369 -6.10 -6.00 -47.60
N ASP A 370 -5.77 -5.12 -48.56
CA ASP A 370 -5.47 -3.70 -48.32
C ASP A 370 -6.60 -2.96 -47.57
N ASN A 371 -7.86 -3.32 -47.85
CA ASN A 371 -9.02 -2.70 -47.21
C ASN A 371 -9.13 -3.04 -45.72
N HIS A 372 -8.79 -4.27 -45.32
CA HIS A 372 -8.78 -4.67 -43.92
C HIS A 372 -7.66 -3.95 -43.17
N ARG A 373 -6.44 -3.99 -43.72
CA ARG A 373 -5.28 -3.26 -43.18
C ARG A 373 -5.55 -1.76 -42.97
N ASN A 374 -6.09 -1.09 -43.98
CA ASN A 374 -6.35 0.35 -43.91
C ASN A 374 -7.41 0.67 -42.84
N ARG A 375 -8.44 -0.17 -42.67
CA ARG A 375 -9.42 -0.04 -41.57
C ARG A 375 -8.77 -0.21 -40.19
N VAL A 376 -7.84 -1.16 -40.06
CA VAL A 376 -7.09 -1.35 -38.82
C VAL A 376 -6.21 -0.14 -38.49
N PHE A 377 -5.53 0.44 -39.48
CA PHE A 377 -4.75 1.67 -39.28
C PHE A 377 -5.62 2.88 -38.90
N LEU A 378 -6.81 3.02 -39.50
CA LEU A 378 -7.78 4.06 -39.11
C LEU A 378 -8.34 3.84 -37.70
N LEU A 379 -8.57 2.59 -37.29
CA LEU A 379 -8.98 2.27 -35.93
C LEU A 379 -7.89 2.62 -34.91
N ALA A 380 -6.63 2.26 -35.19
CA ALA A 380 -5.48 2.63 -34.37
C ALA A 380 -5.34 4.15 -34.24
N GLN A 381 -5.54 4.88 -35.34
CA GLN A 381 -5.55 6.35 -35.38
C GLN A 381 -6.60 6.95 -34.42
N LEU A 382 -7.85 6.47 -34.45
CA LEU A 382 -8.94 6.93 -33.57
C LEU A 382 -8.64 6.64 -32.09
N VAL A 383 -8.21 5.41 -31.77
CA VAL A 383 -7.90 4.97 -30.40
C VAL A 383 -6.77 5.83 -29.79
N LEU A 384 -5.72 6.12 -30.56
CA LEU A 384 -4.61 6.97 -30.13
C LEU A 384 -5.03 8.45 -29.97
N HIS A 385 -5.91 8.93 -30.85
CA HIS A 385 -6.38 10.31 -30.83
C HIS A 385 -7.22 10.61 -29.58
N ASP A 386 -8.07 9.68 -29.14
CA ASP A 386 -8.93 9.87 -27.97
C ASP A 386 -8.19 9.64 -26.65
N ALA A 387 -7.31 8.64 -26.59
CA ALA A 387 -6.57 8.32 -25.38
C ALA A 387 -5.61 9.46 -24.95
N LYS A 388 -5.08 10.26 -25.88
CA LYS A 388 -4.21 11.42 -25.56
C LYS A 388 -4.92 12.48 -24.70
N LEU A 389 -6.23 12.68 -24.93
CA LEU A 389 -7.03 13.72 -24.24
C LEU A 389 -7.21 13.39 -22.76
N ARG A 390 -7.28 12.10 -22.43
CA ARG A 390 -7.37 11.60 -21.05
C ARG A 390 -6.04 11.69 -20.31
N LEU A 391 -4.92 11.48 -21.01
CA LEU A 391 -3.59 11.61 -20.41
C LEU A 391 -3.22 13.08 -20.13
N LEU A 392 -3.59 14.03 -21.00
CA LEU A 392 -3.32 15.46 -20.79
C LEU A 392 -4.08 16.07 -19.60
N GLN A 393 -5.09 15.37 -19.07
CA GLN A 393 -5.75 15.73 -17.81
C GLN A 393 -4.85 15.52 -16.58
N LEU A 394 -3.77 14.73 -16.69
CA LEU A 394 -2.73 14.61 -15.67
C LEU A 394 -1.81 15.84 -15.60
N ALA A 395 -1.81 16.70 -16.65
CA ALA A 395 -0.84 17.76 -16.85
C ALA A 395 -1.42 19.19 -16.74
N SER A 396 -2.61 19.38 -16.15
CA SER A 396 -3.28 20.70 -16.06
C SER A 396 -3.83 20.96 -14.65
N PRO A 397 -3.64 22.18 -14.11
CA PRO A 397 -4.60 23.24 -14.40
C PRO A 397 -3.94 24.45 -15.08
N VAL A 398 -4.26 24.68 -16.35
CA VAL A 398 -4.27 25.94 -17.12
C VAL A 398 -3.45 27.10 -16.53
N ALA A 399 -2.16 27.24 -16.86
CA ALA A 399 -1.42 28.50 -16.63
C ALA A 399 -0.16 28.79 -17.47
N VAL A 400 0.39 27.89 -18.30
CA VAL A 400 1.76 28.13 -18.87
C VAL A 400 1.80 28.40 -20.38
N PHE A 401 0.72 28.21 -21.13
CA PHE A 401 0.75 28.45 -22.59
C PHE A 401 0.60 29.92 -23.03
N PHE A 402 0.43 30.87 -22.10
CA PHE A 402 0.43 32.31 -22.39
C PHE A 402 1.45 33.07 -21.52
N SER A 403 2.74 32.80 -21.66
CA SER A 403 3.77 33.79 -21.31
C SER A 403 5.12 33.46 -21.94
N HIS A 404 5.29 33.84 -23.21
CA HIS A 404 6.63 34.10 -23.75
C HIS A 404 6.88 35.61 -23.70
N HIS A 405 7.75 36.09 -22.80
CA HIS A 405 8.98 36.83 -23.17
C HIS A 405 9.72 37.47 -21.97
N SER A 406 11.05 37.43 -22.12
CA SER A 406 12.11 38.28 -21.54
C SER A 406 12.81 37.84 -20.23
N PRO A 407 14.16 37.74 -20.24
CA PRO A 407 14.97 37.40 -19.06
C PRO A 407 15.34 38.68 -18.29
N ARG A 408 15.20 38.70 -16.96
CA ARG A 408 15.85 39.72 -16.11
C ARG A 408 16.41 39.12 -14.82
N LEU A 409 17.60 39.64 -14.50
CA LEU A 409 18.50 39.39 -13.37
C LEU A 409 17.84 39.40 -11.98
N PRO A 410 18.47 38.82 -10.95
CA PRO A 410 17.93 38.79 -9.60
C PRO A 410 18.18 40.12 -8.88
N PRO A 411 17.20 40.67 -8.14
CA PRO A 411 17.50 41.68 -7.14
C PRO A 411 17.47 41.10 -5.71
N ARG A 412 18.35 41.70 -4.91
CA ARG A 412 18.62 41.54 -3.48
C ARG A 412 17.38 41.72 -2.57
N PRO A 413 17.49 41.29 -1.29
CA PRO A 413 16.39 41.32 -0.33
C PRO A 413 16.21 42.74 0.24
N ARG A 414 14.96 43.20 0.37
CA ARG A 414 14.61 44.29 1.27
C ARG A 414 13.14 44.25 1.71
N ALA A 415 13.00 44.19 3.02
CA ALA A 415 12.03 44.84 3.90
C ALA A 415 10.52 44.80 3.57
N SER A 416 9.77 44.30 4.56
CA SER A 416 8.32 44.41 4.72
C SER A 416 7.80 45.85 4.58
N PRO A 417 6.54 45.98 4.16
CA PRO A 417 5.60 46.76 4.95
C PRO A 417 4.29 46.00 5.23
N ALA A 418 3.59 46.51 6.24
CA ALA A 418 2.44 45.96 6.90
C ALA A 418 1.16 45.92 6.06
N ALA A 419 0.27 45.02 6.51
CA ALA A 419 -1.19 45.06 6.54
C ALA A 419 -1.92 45.95 5.52
N ASP A 420 -2.70 45.29 4.66
CA ASP A 420 -4.08 45.73 4.41
C ASP A 420 -4.99 44.51 4.23
N SER A 421 -6.11 44.59 4.93
CA SER A 421 -7.19 43.63 5.08
C SER A 421 -7.91 43.32 3.76
N LEU A 422 -8.03 42.03 3.43
CA LEU A 422 -9.07 41.53 2.54
C LEU A 422 -9.92 40.52 3.31
N ASP A 423 -11.12 41.00 3.59
CA ASP A 423 -12.27 40.36 4.20
C ASP A 423 -12.64 39.09 3.42
N ILE A 424 -12.32 37.92 3.98
CA ILE A 424 -12.84 36.63 3.51
C ILE A 424 -13.94 36.24 4.51
N GLY A 425 -15.18 36.53 4.13
CA GLY A 425 -16.36 36.13 4.88
C GLY A 425 -16.41 34.62 5.16
N PRO A 426 -17.14 34.19 6.19
CA PRO A 426 -17.12 32.82 6.67
C PRO A 426 -17.69 31.86 5.62
N VAL A 427 -16.87 30.93 5.15
CA VAL A 427 -17.36 29.76 4.41
C VAL A 427 -17.99 28.80 5.42
N CYS A 428 -19.18 29.15 5.88
CA CYS A 428 -20.18 28.21 6.37
C CYS A 428 -21.18 28.01 5.24
N LEU A 429 -21.05 26.91 4.50
CA LEU A 429 -22.19 26.29 3.86
C LEU A 429 -22.51 25.06 4.70
N ASN A 430 -23.71 25.10 5.29
CA ASN A 430 -24.37 24.02 6.00
C ASN A 430 -23.94 22.63 5.48
N PRO A 431 -23.53 21.68 6.34
CA PRO A 431 -23.64 20.29 5.94
C PRO A 431 -25.12 20.06 5.63
N ALA A 432 -25.39 19.58 4.41
CA ALA A 432 -26.74 19.17 4.05
C ALA A 432 -27.25 18.19 5.12
N PRO A 433 -28.53 18.28 5.54
CA PRO A 433 -29.09 17.25 6.41
C PRO A 433 -28.85 15.89 5.76
N PHE A 434 -28.31 14.96 6.56
CA PHE A 434 -28.05 13.59 6.14
C PHE A 434 -29.29 13.02 5.46
N PRO A 435 -29.15 12.23 4.37
CA PRO A 435 -30.28 11.52 3.82
C PRO A 435 -30.74 10.49 4.86
N THR A 436 -31.79 10.83 5.61
CA THR A 436 -32.55 9.92 6.47
C THR A 436 -33.43 8.95 5.67
N VAL A 437 -33.21 8.85 4.35
CA VAL A 437 -33.94 7.94 3.48
C VAL A 437 -32.93 7.22 2.57
N PRO A 438 -32.90 5.88 2.56
CA PRO A 438 -32.08 5.12 1.62
C PRO A 438 -32.42 5.52 0.17
N PRO A 439 -31.48 5.43 -0.77
CA PRO A 439 -31.80 5.55 -2.19
C PRO A 439 -32.90 4.53 -2.52
N ALA A 440 -33.94 4.99 -3.20
CA ALA A 440 -35.10 4.18 -3.57
C ALA A 440 -34.63 2.96 -4.39
N SER A 441 -34.43 1.86 -3.67
CA SER A 441 -34.35 0.51 -4.19
C SER A 441 -35.73 -0.11 -4.01
N HIS A 442 -36.10 -1.00 -4.92
CA HIS A 442 -37.37 -1.72 -4.81
C HIS A 442 -37.51 -2.35 -3.41
N PRO A 443 -38.72 -2.33 -2.82
CA PRO A 443 -38.88 -2.67 -1.42
C PRO A 443 -38.55 -4.14 -1.17
N LEU A 444 -37.75 -4.38 -0.14
CA LEU A 444 -37.70 -5.64 0.63
C LEU A 444 -39.11 -6.25 0.70
N THR A 445 -39.22 -7.58 0.66
CA THR A 445 -40.51 -8.22 1.00
C THR A 445 -40.98 -7.65 2.35
N MET A 446 -42.25 -7.22 2.44
CA MET A 446 -42.70 -6.39 3.57
C MET A 446 -42.40 -7.02 4.94
N ALA A 447 -42.41 -8.35 5.02
CA ALA A 447 -42.04 -9.12 6.21
C ALA A 447 -40.55 -8.97 6.57
N LEU A 448 -39.63 -9.18 5.61
CA LEU A 448 -38.18 -9.03 5.85
C LEU A 448 -37.83 -7.58 6.22
N ALA A 449 -38.47 -6.61 5.58
CA ALA A 449 -38.30 -5.19 5.88
C ALA A 449 -38.68 -4.86 7.32
N ALA A 450 -39.87 -5.34 7.75
CA ALA A 450 -40.39 -5.13 9.09
C ALA A 450 -39.50 -5.77 10.15
N GLU A 451 -39.05 -7.00 9.92
CA GLU A 451 -38.18 -7.71 10.86
C GLU A 451 -36.78 -7.07 10.94
N THR A 452 -36.20 -6.70 9.79
CA THR A 452 -34.93 -5.96 9.75
C THR A 452 -35.03 -4.69 10.56
N LYS A 453 -36.11 -3.92 10.38
CA LYS A 453 -36.37 -2.70 11.15
C LYS A 453 -36.47 -2.98 12.65
N ARG A 454 -37.22 -4.01 13.07
CA ARG A 454 -37.34 -4.43 14.48
C ARG A 454 -35.99 -4.79 15.11
N VAL A 455 -35.12 -5.45 14.37
CA VAL A 455 -33.77 -5.80 14.82
C VAL A 455 -32.88 -4.56 14.91
N VAL A 456 -32.89 -3.72 13.89
CA VAL A 456 -32.12 -2.46 13.83
C VAL A 456 -32.49 -1.52 14.98
N GLU A 457 -33.79 -1.37 15.28
CA GLU A 457 -34.28 -0.51 16.37
C GLU A 457 -33.79 -0.97 17.76
N GLN A 458 -33.56 -2.27 17.98
CA GLN A 458 -33.00 -2.76 19.25
C GLN A 458 -31.52 -2.45 19.43
N PHE A 459 -30.80 -2.16 18.34
CA PHE A 459 -29.41 -1.71 18.39
C PHE A 459 -29.29 -0.19 18.40
N ASP A 460 -30.40 0.56 18.38
CA ASP A 460 -30.33 2.02 18.48
C ASP A 460 -29.72 2.44 19.82
N PHE A 461 -28.96 3.53 19.79
CA PHE A 461 -28.31 4.11 20.95
C PHE A 461 -28.49 5.60 20.88
N SER A 462 -29.54 6.11 21.52
CA SER A 462 -30.02 7.47 21.33
C SER A 462 -29.03 8.52 21.88
N ASP A 463 -29.26 9.80 21.56
CA ASP A 463 -28.48 10.90 22.15
C ASP A 463 -28.64 10.95 23.68
N SER A 464 -29.84 10.61 24.18
CA SER A 464 -30.09 10.48 25.62
C SER A 464 -29.30 9.34 26.25
N ASP A 465 -29.15 8.21 25.54
CA ASP A 465 -28.37 7.09 26.05
C ASP A 465 -26.89 7.48 26.17
N VAL A 466 -26.33 8.15 25.16
CA VAL A 466 -24.94 8.65 25.19
C VAL A 466 -24.69 9.45 26.46
N ASP A 467 -25.55 10.43 26.78
CA ASP A 467 -25.39 11.29 27.94
C ASP A 467 -25.51 10.55 29.29
N VAL A 468 -26.52 9.67 29.43
CA VAL A 468 -26.70 8.82 30.62
C VAL A 468 -25.46 7.96 30.86
N HIS A 469 -24.91 7.39 29.79
CA HIS A 469 -23.72 6.54 29.89
C HIS A 469 -22.47 7.33 30.22
N VAL A 470 -22.33 8.58 29.73
CA VAL A 470 -21.19 9.45 30.11
C VAL A 470 -21.22 9.74 31.61
N LYS A 471 -22.39 10.03 32.16
CA LYS A 471 -22.56 10.27 33.61
C LYS A 471 -22.19 9.05 34.44
N GLU A 472 -22.63 7.86 34.05
CA GLU A 472 -22.26 6.62 34.75
C GLU A 472 -20.77 6.28 34.55
N PHE A 473 -20.21 6.56 33.38
CA PHE A 473 -18.78 6.39 33.10
C PHE A 473 -17.94 7.26 34.04
N LEU A 474 -18.26 8.55 34.15
CA LEU A 474 -17.60 9.47 35.09
C LEU A 474 -17.71 8.99 36.54
N ARG A 475 -18.90 8.54 36.97
CA ARG A 475 -19.12 8.00 38.32
C ARG A 475 -18.23 6.78 38.60
N GLN A 476 -18.13 5.84 37.66
CA GLN A 476 -17.27 4.65 37.81
C GLN A 476 -15.79 5.00 37.69
N MET A 477 -15.41 6.06 36.95
CA MET A 477 -14.04 6.55 36.92
C MET A 477 -13.62 7.05 38.30
N ASP A 478 -14.47 7.86 38.95
CA ASP A 478 -14.24 8.33 40.32
C ASP A 478 -14.11 7.15 41.29
N GLU A 479 -15.01 6.17 41.21
CA GLU A 479 -14.96 5.00 42.07
C GLU A 479 -13.63 4.21 41.93
N GLY A 480 -13.13 4.05 40.70
CA GLY A 480 -11.87 3.33 40.44
C GLY A 480 -10.61 4.09 40.84
N LEU A 481 -10.68 5.41 40.98
CA LEU A 481 -9.60 6.23 41.54
C LEU A 481 -9.59 6.19 43.07
N GLU A 482 -10.69 5.83 43.71
CA GLU A 482 -10.80 5.76 45.17
C GLU A 482 -10.37 4.42 45.77
N LYS A 483 -10.64 3.31 45.08
CA LYS A 483 -10.36 1.95 45.57
C LYS A 483 -10.14 0.96 44.43
N ASP A 484 -9.49 -0.15 44.73
CA ASP A 484 -9.35 -1.28 43.81
C ASP A 484 -10.59 -2.20 43.83
N GLY A 485 -10.70 -3.09 42.84
CA GLY A 485 -11.80 -4.07 42.75
C GLY A 485 -13.11 -3.53 42.16
N THR A 486 -13.05 -2.36 41.52
CA THR A 486 -14.15 -1.72 40.79
C THR A 486 -14.22 -2.18 39.33
N SER A 487 -15.31 -1.86 38.64
CA SER A 487 -15.48 -2.15 37.19
C SER A 487 -14.42 -1.46 36.34
N LEU A 488 -14.23 -0.15 36.53
CA LEU A 488 -13.12 0.60 35.95
C LEU A 488 -11.92 0.51 36.89
N SER A 489 -10.82 -0.10 36.43
CA SER A 489 -9.68 -0.38 37.30
C SER A 489 -8.81 0.86 37.54
N GLN A 490 -8.77 1.83 36.61
CA GLN A 490 -8.00 3.09 36.77
C GLN A 490 -6.56 2.84 37.25
N ILE A 491 -5.81 2.00 36.53
CA ILE A 491 -4.49 1.51 36.92
C ILE A 491 -3.45 2.64 36.79
N PRO A 492 -2.77 3.03 37.89
CA PRO A 492 -1.65 3.97 37.84
C PRO A 492 -0.49 3.39 37.04
N THR A 493 0.01 4.13 36.05
CA THR A 493 1.05 3.62 35.13
C THR A 493 2.47 4.07 35.50
N TYR A 494 2.61 4.94 36.51
CA TYR A 494 3.87 5.56 36.93
C TYR A 494 4.53 6.46 35.86
N VAL A 495 3.86 6.67 34.72
CA VAL A 495 4.27 7.62 33.68
C VAL A 495 3.76 9.00 34.07
N THR A 496 4.66 9.88 34.53
CA THR A 496 4.31 11.21 35.06
C THR A 496 4.67 12.36 34.12
N GLY A 497 5.29 12.05 32.97
CA GLY A 497 5.61 13.00 31.91
C GLY A 497 5.04 12.56 30.57
N VAL A 498 4.58 13.52 29.77
CA VAL A 498 4.04 13.29 28.42
C VAL A 498 4.87 14.10 27.43
N PRO A 499 5.29 13.52 26.29
CA PRO A 499 6.21 14.17 25.38
C PRO A 499 5.56 15.34 24.64
N ASN A 500 6.40 16.32 24.28
CA ASN A 500 5.99 17.53 23.57
C ASN A 500 6.60 17.65 22.16
N GLY A 501 7.35 16.64 21.71
CA GLY A 501 7.94 16.58 20.38
C GLY A 501 9.39 17.07 20.29
N THR A 502 9.94 17.63 21.38
CA THR A 502 11.33 18.12 21.44
C THR A 502 12.34 17.04 21.84
N GLU A 503 11.84 15.86 22.23
CA GLU A 503 12.64 14.75 22.71
C GLU A 503 13.53 14.17 21.60
N LYS A 504 14.76 13.81 21.97
CA LYS A 504 15.80 13.28 21.09
C LYS A 504 16.43 12.03 21.70
N GLY A 505 16.93 11.15 20.85
CA GLY A 505 17.72 10.00 21.27
C GLY A 505 17.30 8.71 20.59
N LEU A 506 18.10 7.67 20.81
CA LEU A 506 17.85 6.32 20.29
C LEU A 506 17.37 5.43 21.43
N TYR A 507 16.16 4.94 21.30
CA TYR A 507 15.49 4.08 22.27
C TYR A 507 15.03 2.78 21.62
N MET A 508 14.93 1.72 22.40
CA MET A 508 14.37 0.45 21.93
C MET A 508 12.96 0.27 22.44
N ALA A 509 12.18 -0.49 21.69
CA ALA A 509 10.90 -0.99 22.14
C ALA A 509 10.75 -2.45 21.73
N VAL A 510 10.04 -3.22 22.54
CA VAL A 510 9.60 -4.56 22.18
C VAL A 510 8.13 -4.72 22.46
N ASP A 511 7.44 -5.44 21.58
CA ASP A 511 6.00 -5.60 21.63
C ASP A 511 5.67 -7.10 21.55
N LEU A 512 5.16 -7.62 22.67
CA LEU A 512 4.69 -9.00 22.78
C LEU A 512 3.20 -9.06 22.42
N GLY A 513 2.93 -9.33 21.14
CA GLY A 513 1.59 -9.55 20.63
C GLY A 513 1.07 -10.99 20.85
N GLY A 514 -0.18 -11.24 20.45
CA GLY A 514 -0.82 -12.55 20.57
C GLY A 514 -0.26 -13.66 19.67
N THR A 515 0.49 -13.30 18.62
CA THR A 515 1.00 -14.26 17.61
C THR A 515 2.41 -13.91 17.14
N ASN A 516 2.82 -12.66 17.31
CA ASN A 516 4.10 -12.17 16.84
C ASN A 516 4.77 -11.36 17.93
N PHE A 517 6.09 -11.44 17.97
CA PHE A 517 6.96 -10.59 18.74
C PHE A 517 7.65 -9.59 17.80
N ARG A 518 7.72 -8.33 18.22
CA ARG A 518 8.36 -7.28 17.43
C ARG A 518 9.42 -6.57 18.27
N VAL A 519 10.58 -6.33 17.67
CA VAL A 519 11.69 -5.55 18.24
C VAL A 519 11.87 -4.30 17.38
N CYS A 520 11.98 -3.14 18.02
CA CYS A 520 12.06 -1.84 17.37
C CYS A 520 13.23 -1.02 17.93
N ALA A 521 13.89 -0.25 17.05
CA ALA A 521 14.77 0.85 17.41
C ALA A 521 14.19 2.16 16.84
N ILE A 522 14.01 3.14 17.72
CA ILE A 522 13.36 4.40 17.44
C ILE A 522 14.37 5.52 17.67
N GLN A 523 14.72 6.22 16.58
CA GLN A 523 15.51 7.44 16.65
C GLN A 523 14.56 8.66 16.65
N LEU A 524 14.48 9.33 17.79
CA LEU A 524 13.73 10.58 17.95
C LEU A 524 14.58 11.76 17.47
N ASN A 525 14.03 12.60 16.60
CA ASN A 525 14.75 13.71 15.96
C ASN A 525 14.59 15.05 16.72
N GLY A 526 13.57 15.16 17.58
CA GLY A 526 13.27 16.34 18.40
C GLY A 526 12.63 17.49 17.64
N ASP A 527 11.97 17.15 16.54
CA ASP A 527 11.21 18.03 15.67
C ASP A 527 9.83 17.43 15.35
N THR A 528 9.26 16.65 16.29
CA THR A 528 8.03 15.85 16.14
C THR A 528 8.13 14.67 15.15
N THR A 529 9.30 14.40 14.59
CA THR A 529 9.55 13.27 13.68
C THR A 529 10.45 12.20 14.30
N PHE A 530 10.35 10.96 13.80
CA PHE A 530 11.17 9.84 14.23
C PHE A 530 11.50 8.90 13.07
N ASN A 531 12.60 8.17 13.19
CA ASN A 531 12.94 7.05 12.31
C ASN A 531 12.76 5.73 13.06
N LEU A 532 12.07 4.78 12.44
CA LEU A 532 11.76 3.47 13.02
C LEU A 532 12.43 2.37 12.20
N THR A 533 13.21 1.54 12.87
CA THR A 533 13.70 0.25 12.35
C THR A 533 13.09 -0.86 13.19
N TYR A 534 12.55 -1.92 12.58
CA TYR A 534 11.96 -3.02 13.33
C TYR A 534 12.13 -4.37 12.64
N SER A 535 12.12 -5.43 13.46
CA SER A 535 12.01 -6.82 13.00
C SER A 535 10.84 -7.48 13.71
N LYS A 536 10.10 -8.31 12.97
CA LYS A 536 8.92 -9.02 13.48
C LYS A 536 9.09 -10.51 13.25
N VAL A 537 8.79 -11.30 14.26
CA VAL A 537 8.93 -12.76 14.24
C VAL A 537 7.68 -13.41 14.83
N ALA A 538 7.27 -14.54 14.28
CA ALA A 538 6.17 -15.33 14.83
C ALA A 538 6.60 -16.03 16.12
N ILE A 539 5.71 -16.07 17.12
CA ILE A 539 5.96 -16.77 18.37
C ILE A 539 5.61 -18.26 18.14
N PRO A 540 6.53 -19.20 18.35
CA PRO A 540 6.22 -20.62 18.30
C PRO A 540 5.10 -20.97 19.29
N ALA A 541 4.11 -21.75 18.84
CA ALA A 541 2.91 -22.03 19.63
C ALA A 541 3.24 -22.78 20.93
N GLU A 542 4.26 -23.63 20.91
CA GLU A 542 4.79 -24.34 22.06
C GLU A 542 5.31 -23.40 23.16
N LEU A 543 5.81 -22.21 22.81
CA LEU A 543 6.28 -21.22 23.78
C LEU A 543 5.14 -20.46 24.45
N MET A 544 3.96 -20.41 23.82
CA MET A 544 2.78 -19.76 24.38
C MET A 544 2.16 -20.58 25.52
N VAL A 545 2.40 -21.89 25.54
CA VAL A 545 1.90 -22.84 26.55
C VAL A 545 3.03 -23.57 27.28
N ALA A 546 4.21 -22.94 27.31
CA ALA A 546 5.38 -23.50 27.96
C ALA A 546 5.14 -23.69 29.47
N LYS A 547 5.82 -24.67 30.07
CA LYS A 547 5.70 -24.93 31.52
C LYS A 547 6.35 -23.84 32.35
N THR A 548 7.41 -23.21 31.81
CA THR A 548 8.21 -22.22 32.52
C THR A 548 8.25 -20.91 31.75
N SER A 549 8.29 -19.78 32.46
CA SER A 549 8.38 -18.47 31.80
C SER A 549 9.73 -18.28 31.09
N SER A 550 10.81 -18.89 31.61
CA SER A 550 12.16 -18.74 31.07
C SER A 550 12.27 -19.08 29.57
N GLU A 551 11.54 -20.09 29.08
CA GLU A 551 11.55 -20.47 27.66
C GLU A 551 11.06 -19.35 26.74
N LEU A 552 9.91 -18.73 27.06
CA LEU A 552 9.37 -17.60 26.31
C LEU A 552 10.32 -16.41 26.39
N PHE A 553 10.72 -16.00 27.59
CA PHE A 553 11.55 -14.80 27.77
C PHE A 553 12.96 -14.95 27.19
N ALA A 554 13.53 -16.17 27.18
CA ALA A 554 14.80 -16.46 26.51
C ALA A 554 14.67 -16.32 24.99
N PHE A 555 13.55 -16.76 24.41
CA PHE A 555 13.25 -16.51 23.01
C PHE A 555 13.15 -15.00 22.71
N LEU A 556 12.47 -14.22 23.54
CA LEU A 556 12.38 -12.76 23.38
C LEU A 556 13.76 -12.10 23.43
N ALA A 557 14.58 -12.43 24.43
CA ALA A 557 15.94 -11.92 24.56
C ALA A 557 16.82 -12.31 23.36
N LYS A 558 16.64 -13.52 22.81
CA LYS A 558 17.35 -13.97 21.61
C LYS A 558 16.99 -13.14 20.38
N GLN A 559 15.71 -12.78 20.20
CA GLN A 559 15.31 -11.90 19.10
C GLN A 559 15.89 -10.49 19.25
N ILE A 560 15.99 -9.97 20.48
CA ILE A 560 16.67 -8.69 20.76
C ILE A 560 18.16 -8.77 20.36
N GLU A 561 18.86 -9.86 20.71
CA GLU A 561 20.26 -10.08 20.30
C GLU A 561 20.42 -10.06 18.77
N LEU A 562 19.58 -10.81 18.05
CA LEU A 562 19.63 -10.89 16.58
C LEU A 562 19.41 -9.51 15.95
N PHE A 563 18.43 -8.77 16.45
CA PHE A 563 18.13 -7.42 15.98
C PHE A 563 19.32 -6.46 16.20
N LEU A 564 19.95 -6.50 17.38
CA LEU A 564 21.11 -5.65 17.68
C LEU A 564 22.32 -5.99 16.78
N LYS A 565 22.56 -7.26 16.49
CA LYS A 565 23.64 -7.69 15.58
C LYS A 565 23.41 -7.22 14.15
N GLU A 566 22.16 -7.22 13.69
CA GLU A 566 21.80 -6.83 12.34
C GLU A 566 21.84 -5.30 12.14
N HIS A 567 21.26 -4.54 13.07
CA HIS A 567 21.03 -3.11 12.87
C HIS A 567 21.93 -2.17 13.69
N HIS A 568 22.61 -2.69 14.73
CA HIS A 568 23.44 -1.90 15.64
C HIS A 568 24.78 -2.59 15.98
N ALA A 569 25.37 -3.28 14.99
CA ALA A 569 26.59 -4.07 15.12
C ALA A 569 27.77 -3.30 15.75
N GLU A 570 27.95 -2.02 15.43
CA GLU A 570 29.05 -1.20 15.95
C GLU A 570 28.91 -0.93 17.46
N ARG A 571 27.71 -0.54 17.92
CA ARG A 571 27.42 -0.38 19.36
C ARG A 571 27.48 -1.71 20.09
N PHE A 572 26.97 -2.78 19.47
CA PHE A 572 27.07 -4.15 19.99
C PHE A 572 28.53 -4.58 20.18
N ALA A 573 29.38 -4.45 19.15
CA ALA A 573 30.80 -4.80 19.19
C ALA A 573 31.61 -3.96 20.20
N SER A 574 31.32 -2.65 20.27
CA SER A 574 32.00 -1.74 21.20
C SER A 574 31.76 -2.08 22.67
N ASN A 575 30.59 -2.63 23.01
CA ASN A 575 30.27 -3.07 24.36
C ASN A 575 30.87 -4.46 24.67
N VAL A 576 30.85 -5.40 23.71
CA VAL A 576 31.47 -6.72 23.87
C VAL A 576 33.00 -6.62 24.05
N GLN A 577 33.68 -5.72 23.34
CA GLN A 577 35.12 -5.50 23.51
C GLN A 577 35.50 -4.78 24.82
N ARG A 578 34.60 -3.96 25.40
CA ARG A 578 34.85 -3.16 26.62
C ARG A 578 34.33 -3.79 27.90
N SER A 579 33.49 -4.83 27.83
CA SER A 579 33.14 -5.67 28.99
C SER A 579 34.36 -6.36 29.63
N SER A 580 35.52 -6.32 28.96
CA SER A 580 36.82 -6.81 29.44
C SER A 580 37.63 -5.80 30.28
N THR A 581 37.13 -4.56 30.46
CA THR A 581 37.78 -3.53 31.30
C THR A 581 37.10 -3.39 32.67
N PRO A 582 37.86 -3.20 33.78
CA PRO A 582 37.28 -3.03 35.10
C PRO A 582 36.55 -1.69 35.19
N GLY A 583 35.21 -1.72 35.33
CA GLY A 583 34.36 -0.53 35.42
C GLY A 583 32.92 -0.69 34.89
N GLY A 584 32.62 -1.80 34.18
CA GLY A 584 31.29 -2.03 33.58
C GLY A 584 31.00 -1.10 32.38
N PRO A 585 29.88 -1.31 31.66
CA PRO A 585 29.44 -0.38 30.63
C PRO A 585 29.12 0.99 31.23
N ARG A 586 29.55 2.10 30.60
CA ARG A 586 29.02 3.43 30.95
C ARG A 586 27.54 3.51 30.56
N ASP A 587 26.73 4.19 31.37
CA ASP A 587 25.26 4.30 31.19
C ASP A 587 24.87 4.85 29.80
N GLU A 588 25.74 5.68 29.20
CA GLU A 588 25.58 6.24 27.84
C GLU A 588 25.54 5.18 26.71
N ASN A 589 25.99 3.96 26.95
CA ASN A 589 26.08 2.88 25.95
C ASN A 589 24.99 1.81 26.10
N ILE A 590 24.06 1.96 27.06
CA ILE A 590 22.98 1.00 27.32
C ILE A 590 21.73 1.45 26.57
N PHE A 591 21.15 0.56 25.77
CA PHE A 591 19.86 0.81 25.14
C PHE A 591 18.75 0.73 26.18
N ARG A 592 18.03 1.83 26.39
CA ARG A 592 16.82 1.86 27.22
C ARG A 592 15.67 1.31 26.39
N LEU A 593 15.02 0.27 26.91
CA LEU A 593 14.00 -0.49 26.22
C LEU A 593 12.64 -0.33 26.92
N GLY A 594 11.63 0.06 26.16
CA GLY A 594 10.23 0.00 26.57
C GLY A 594 9.63 -1.37 26.22
N PHE A 595 9.04 -2.04 27.20
CA PHE A 595 8.42 -3.35 27.01
C PHE A 595 6.90 -3.20 26.95
N THR A 596 6.36 -3.20 25.73
CA THR A 596 4.92 -3.26 25.50
C THR A 596 4.42 -4.66 25.78
N PHE A 597 3.65 -4.78 26.85
CA PHE A 597 3.15 -6.05 27.38
C PHE A 597 1.65 -5.93 27.59
N SER A 598 0.90 -6.21 26.52
CA SER A 598 -0.55 -6.00 26.45
C SER A 598 -1.34 -7.14 27.12
N PHE A 599 -1.01 -7.43 28.38
CA PHE A 599 -1.72 -8.37 29.25
C PHE A 599 -2.08 -7.69 30.58
N PRO A 600 -3.09 -8.17 31.32
CA PRO A 600 -3.43 -7.62 32.62
C PRO A 600 -2.26 -7.73 33.60
N VAL A 601 -1.74 -6.58 34.04
CA VAL A 601 -0.62 -6.47 34.99
C VAL A 601 -0.99 -5.58 36.16
N LYS A 602 -0.61 -5.98 37.38
CA LYS A 602 -0.56 -5.08 38.52
C LYS A 602 0.78 -4.33 38.44
N GLN A 603 0.76 -3.12 37.93
CA GLN A 603 1.95 -2.29 37.82
C GLN A 603 2.33 -1.72 39.20
N LEU A 604 3.61 -1.81 39.56
CA LEU A 604 4.14 -1.38 40.87
C LEU A 604 5.24 -0.31 40.74
N ALA A 605 5.76 -0.12 39.54
CA ALA A 605 6.67 0.95 39.15
C ALA A 605 6.63 1.10 37.62
N ILE A 606 7.27 2.14 37.08
CA ILE A 606 7.34 2.33 35.62
C ILE A 606 7.97 1.11 34.91
N ASN A 607 8.89 0.41 35.56
CA ASN A 607 9.60 -0.77 35.04
C ASN A 607 9.29 -2.08 35.79
N LYS A 608 8.16 -2.15 36.50
CA LYS A 608 7.80 -3.32 37.31
C LYS A 608 6.31 -3.61 37.23
N GLY A 609 5.95 -4.83 36.83
CA GLY A 609 4.54 -5.24 36.77
C GLY A 609 4.35 -6.73 36.94
N LEU A 610 3.47 -7.09 37.87
CA LEU A 610 3.13 -8.48 38.16
C LEU A 610 2.05 -8.95 37.19
N LEU A 611 2.31 -10.01 36.42
CA LEU A 611 1.30 -10.61 35.56
C LEU A 611 0.13 -11.11 36.40
N MET A 612 -1.09 -10.66 36.12
CA MET A 612 -2.28 -11.12 36.85
C MET A 612 -2.85 -12.41 36.25
N ARG A 613 -2.95 -12.47 34.92
CA ARG A 613 -3.43 -13.63 34.17
C ARG A 613 -3.00 -13.56 32.72
N TRP A 614 -2.84 -14.71 32.08
CA TRP A 614 -2.66 -14.76 30.62
C TRP A 614 -3.98 -14.58 29.87
N THR A 615 -3.87 -14.09 28.65
CA THR A 615 -4.96 -13.95 27.67
C THR A 615 -4.40 -14.30 26.28
N LYS A 616 -5.18 -14.13 25.20
CA LYS A 616 -4.69 -14.23 23.81
C LYS A 616 -4.02 -15.58 23.47
N GLY A 617 -4.44 -16.66 24.12
CA GLY A 617 -3.93 -18.02 23.89
C GLY A 617 -2.64 -18.38 24.63
N PHE A 618 -2.10 -17.49 25.46
CA PHE A 618 -1.00 -17.82 26.36
C PHE A 618 -1.52 -18.57 27.59
N ASP A 619 -0.75 -19.56 28.05
CA ASP A 619 -0.98 -20.30 29.28
C ASP A 619 0.35 -20.80 29.86
N ILE A 620 1.04 -19.89 30.57
CA ILE A 620 2.31 -20.18 31.25
C ILE A 620 2.10 -19.94 32.75
N PRO A 621 1.64 -20.95 33.52
CA PRO A 621 1.28 -20.77 34.93
C PRO A 621 2.42 -20.19 35.79
N ASP A 622 3.67 -20.56 35.47
CA ASP A 622 4.87 -20.09 36.15
C ASP A 622 5.10 -18.57 36.05
N ALA A 623 4.55 -17.88 35.04
CA ALA A 623 4.72 -16.44 34.91
C ALA A 623 3.73 -15.63 35.76
N VAL A 624 2.61 -16.23 36.19
CA VAL A 624 1.54 -15.53 36.92
C VAL A 624 2.03 -15.10 38.30
N GLY A 625 1.82 -13.83 38.64
CA GLY A 625 2.30 -13.21 39.87
C GLY A 625 3.77 -12.78 39.84
N LYS A 626 4.51 -13.04 38.76
CA LYS A 626 5.91 -12.61 38.60
C LYS A 626 6.03 -11.29 37.86
N ASP A 627 7.12 -10.58 38.14
CA ASP A 627 7.49 -9.35 37.46
C ASP A 627 8.01 -9.62 36.04
N VAL A 628 7.21 -9.25 35.04
CA VAL A 628 7.51 -9.54 33.63
C VAL A 628 8.72 -8.76 33.10
N CYS A 629 8.99 -7.58 33.66
CA CYS A 629 10.19 -6.81 33.31
C CYS A 629 11.45 -7.51 33.83
N ALA A 630 11.43 -8.00 35.07
CA ALA A 630 12.53 -8.77 35.64
C ALA A 630 12.77 -10.09 34.90
N LEU A 631 11.70 -10.77 34.47
CA LEU A 631 11.81 -11.99 33.65
C LEU A 631 12.55 -11.73 32.34
N LEU A 632 12.19 -10.65 31.63
CA LEU A 632 12.88 -10.26 30.39
C LEU A 632 14.32 -9.80 30.66
N GLN A 633 14.54 -8.95 31.66
CA GLN A 633 15.88 -8.45 32.01
C GLN A 633 16.83 -9.60 32.36
N THR A 634 16.36 -10.61 33.10
CA THR A 634 17.15 -11.79 33.48
C THR A 634 17.69 -12.52 32.24
N GLU A 635 16.88 -12.70 31.20
CA GLU A 635 17.30 -13.40 29.98
C GLU A 635 18.17 -12.51 29.08
N ILE A 636 17.97 -11.19 29.09
CA ILE A 636 18.85 -10.21 28.44
C ILE A 636 20.25 -10.23 29.08
N ASP A 637 20.32 -10.24 30.41
CA ASP A 637 21.56 -10.24 31.18
C ASP A 637 22.36 -11.53 30.96
N LYS A 638 21.69 -12.69 30.87
CA LYS A 638 22.33 -13.98 30.54
C LYS A 638 23.03 -13.96 29.17
N LEU A 639 22.51 -13.19 28.22
CA LEU A 639 23.10 -13.00 26.89
C LEU A 639 24.16 -11.88 26.86
N GLY A 640 24.39 -11.18 27.97
CA GLY A 640 25.37 -10.09 28.07
C GLY A 640 25.04 -8.89 27.18
N LEU A 641 23.75 -8.66 26.89
CA LEU A 641 23.34 -7.59 25.98
C LEU A 641 23.35 -6.23 26.70
N PRO A 642 23.75 -5.14 26.03
CA PRO A 642 23.75 -3.79 26.61
C PRO A 642 22.35 -3.16 26.56
N VAL A 643 21.36 -3.83 27.13
CA VAL A 643 19.95 -3.41 27.09
C VAL A 643 19.38 -3.42 28.51
N LYS A 644 18.67 -2.34 28.87
CA LYS A 644 17.96 -2.23 30.14
C LYS A 644 16.47 -2.04 29.87
N VAL A 645 15.64 -2.93 30.40
CA VAL A 645 14.18 -2.82 30.43
C VAL A 645 13.83 -1.65 31.34
N ALA A 646 13.58 -0.49 30.74
CA ALA A 646 13.40 0.78 31.44
C ALA A 646 11.94 1.08 31.75
N ALA A 647 11.00 0.48 31.01
CA ALA A 647 9.58 0.69 31.24
C ALA A 647 8.74 -0.52 30.83
N LEU A 648 7.64 -0.73 31.53
CA LEU A 648 6.51 -1.58 31.17
C LEU A 648 5.41 -0.70 30.59
N VAL A 649 4.86 -1.11 29.46
CA VAL A 649 3.98 -0.25 28.66
C VAL A 649 2.69 -0.98 28.31
N ASN A 650 1.56 -0.34 28.59
CA ASN A 650 0.29 -0.70 28.00
C ASN A 650 0.11 0.01 26.64
N ASP A 651 -0.53 -0.65 25.69
CA ASP A 651 -0.74 -0.15 24.33
C ASP A 651 -1.46 1.22 24.30
N THR A 652 -2.48 1.43 25.14
CA THR A 652 -3.19 2.72 25.23
C THR A 652 -2.30 3.87 25.71
N VAL A 653 -1.41 3.59 26.67
CA VAL A 653 -0.41 4.55 27.18
C VAL A 653 0.58 4.86 26.07
N GLY A 654 1.05 3.85 25.34
CA GLY A 654 1.91 4.04 24.19
C GLY A 654 1.26 4.90 23.10
N THR A 655 -0.01 4.66 22.78
CA THR A 655 -0.82 5.45 21.84
C THR A 655 -0.92 6.92 22.24
N LEU A 656 -1.15 7.21 23.53
CA LEU A 656 -1.14 8.58 24.07
C LEU A 656 0.22 9.25 23.84
N MET A 657 1.31 8.56 24.20
CA MET A 657 2.66 9.09 24.13
C MET A 657 3.10 9.35 22.68
N ALA A 658 2.85 8.39 21.78
CA ALA A 658 3.15 8.52 20.35
C ALA A 658 2.36 9.67 19.71
N ARG A 659 1.07 9.80 20.03
CA ARG A 659 0.26 10.92 19.53
C ARG A 659 0.77 12.25 20.03
N SER A 660 1.08 12.36 21.32
CA SER A 660 1.56 13.60 21.91
C SER A 660 2.89 14.05 21.31
N TYR A 661 3.82 13.12 21.05
CA TYR A 661 5.10 13.42 20.40
C TYR A 661 4.95 13.94 18.97
N ALA A 662 4.02 13.34 18.20
CA ALA A 662 3.79 13.70 16.80
C ALA A 662 2.86 14.93 16.63
N SER A 663 2.27 15.43 17.71
CA SER A 663 1.49 16.68 17.68
C SER A 663 2.44 17.87 17.57
N THR A 664 2.02 18.98 16.94
CA THR A 664 2.87 20.10 16.48
C THR A 664 3.42 20.99 17.61
N GLY A 665 3.79 20.45 18.77
CA GLY A 665 4.36 21.13 19.93
C GLY A 665 3.42 22.10 20.67
N LYS A 666 2.36 22.58 20.02
CA LYS A 666 1.37 23.52 20.59
C LYS A 666 0.32 22.83 21.47
N HIS A 667 0.01 21.56 21.20
CA HIS A 667 -1.05 20.83 21.91
C HIS A 667 -0.55 19.43 22.28
N ARG A 668 -0.66 19.05 23.56
CA ARG A 668 -0.43 17.68 24.04
C ARG A 668 -1.68 16.84 23.86
N SER A 669 -1.50 15.54 23.59
CA SER A 669 -2.65 14.62 23.58
C SER A 669 -3.11 14.38 25.01
N ILE A 670 -4.41 14.38 25.26
CA ILE A 670 -4.99 14.21 26.62
C ILE A 670 -5.28 12.75 26.95
N MET A 671 -5.47 11.93 25.91
CA MET A 671 -5.73 10.51 26.03
C MET A 671 -5.26 9.72 24.79
N GLY A 672 -5.02 8.44 25.00
CA GLY A 672 -4.79 7.43 23.98
C GLY A 672 -5.86 6.36 24.10
N ALA A 673 -6.49 5.98 22.99
CA ALA A 673 -7.54 4.98 22.97
C ALA A 673 -7.30 3.93 21.89
N ILE A 674 -7.67 2.69 22.20
CA ILE A 674 -7.63 1.56 21.28
C ILE A 674 -9.06 1.17 20.90
N PHE A 675 -9.32 1.10 19.60
CA PHE A 675 -10.55 0.56 19.00
C PHE A 675 -10.15 -0.45 17.93
N GLY A 676 -9.94 -1.71 18.32
CA GLY A 676 -9.47 -2.78 17.45
C GLY A 676 -10.06 -4.13 17.85
N THR A 677 -9.23 -5.17 17.97
CA THR A 677 -9.65 -6.48 18.49
C THR A 677 -10.25 -6.36 19.89
N GLY A 678 -9.65 -5.52 20.75
CA GLY A 678 -10.21 -5.08 22.02
C GLY A 678 -10.50 -3.58 22.02
N THR A 679 -10.96 -3.06 23.14
CA THR A 679 -11.02 -1.62 23.36
C THR A 679 -10.58 -1.23 24.77
N ASN A 680 -9.72 -0.22 24.84
CA ASN A 680 -9.23 0.34 26.10
C ASN A 680 -8.82 1.81 25.90
N GLY A 681 -8.57 2.55 26.98
CA GLY A 681 -8.03 3.90 26.94
C GLY A 681 -7.15 4.24 28.13
N ALA A 682 -6.24 5.19 27.93
CA ALA A 682 -5.43 5.80 28.96
C ALA A 682 -5.48 7.33 28.81
N TYR A 683 -5.40 8.05 29.93
CA TYR A 683 -5.52 9.50 29.97
C TYR A 683 -4.63 10.09 31.05
N ILE A 684 -4.39 11.40 30.97
CA ILE A 684 -3.65 12.15 31.99
C ILE A 684 -4.59 12.52 33.13
N GLU A 685 -4.28 12.07 34.34
CA GLU A 685 -5.03 12.40 35.57
C GLU A 685 -4.12 13.15 36.56
N LYS A 686 -4.71 14.02 37.37
CA LYS A 686 -4.02 14.69 38.48
C LYS A 686 -3.77 13.68 39.59
N THR A 687 -2.54 13.62 40.10
CA THR A 687 -2.18 12.69 41.18
C THR A 687 -3.02 12.90 42.44
N ALA A 688 -3.47 14.14 42.69
CA ALA A 688 -4.37 14.48 43.80
C ALA A 688 -5.76 13.81 43.70
N ASN A 689 -6.19 13.40 42.51
CA ASN A 689 -7.47 12.71 42.30
C ASN A 689 -7.36 11.20 42.53
N ILE A 690 -6.14 10.63 42.51
CA ILE A 690 -5.88 9.21 42.75
C ILE A 690 -5.82 9.00 44.27
N LYS A 691 -6.96 8.66 44.89
CA LYS A 691 -7.06 8.49 46.35
C LYS A 691 -6.67 7.09 46.81
N LYS A 692 -6.70 6.11 45.91
CA LYS A 692 -6.22 4.75 46.19
C LYS A 692 -4.71 4.71 46.39
N PRO A 693 -4.20 3.77 47.20
CA PRO A 693 -2.77 3.70 47.49
C PRO A 693 -1.96 3.36 46.23
N ILE A 694 -0.97 4.20 45.91
CA ILE A 694 0.02 3.93 44.87
C ILE A 694 1.23 3.28 45.57
N GLU A 695 1.44 1.99 45.35
CA GLU A 695 2.61 1.27 45.87
C GLU A 695 3.88 1.68 45.10
N GLY A 696 5.04 1.78 45.75
CA GLY A 696 6.30 2.11 45.07
C GLY A 696 6.57 3.62 44.89
N GLU A 697 7.73 3.94 44.33
CA GLU A 697 8.18 5.33 44.12
C GLU A 697 7.77 5.84 42.72
N TYR A 698 7.41 7.12 42.65
CA TYR A 698 7.13 7.83 41.39
C TYR A 698 7.48 9.31 41.50
N ASP A 699 7.76 9.96 40.36
CA ASP A 699 8.04 11.39 40.31
C ASP A 699 6.76 12.21 40.50
N ALA A 700 6.57 12.77 41.70
CA ALA A 700 5.42 13.62 42.03
C ALA A 700 5.54 15.08 41.54
N SER A 701 6.67 15.47 40.93
CA SER A 701 6.96 16.89 40.60
C SER A 701 6.02 17.49 39.56
N THR A 702 5.44 16.67 38.67
CA THR A 702 4.51 17.14 37.64
C THR A 702 3.08 17.31 38.15
N GLY A 703 2.72 16.67 39.27
CA GLY A 703 1.33 16.63 39.77
C GLY A 703 0.35 15.84 38.89
N GLU A 704 0.85 15.16 37.85
CA GLU A 704 0.07 14.43 36.86
C GLU A 704 0.64 13.01 36.67
N MET A 705 -0.24 12.05 36.37
CA MET A 705 0.12 10.69 36.03
C MET A 705 -0.81 10.15 34.95
N VAL A 706 -0.27 9.42 33.98
CA VAL A 706 -1.10 8.67 33.04
C VAL A 706 -1.75 7.50 33.76
N VAL A 707 -3.06 7.35 33.59
CA VAL A 707 -3.85 6.26 34.17
C VAL A 707 -4.41 5.42 33.03
N ASN A 708 -4.20 4.11 33.09
CA ASN A 708 -4.84 3.15 32.21
C ASN A 708 -6.23 2.81 32.77
N VAL A 709 -7.28 3.12 32.03
CA VAL A 709 -8.66 3.03 32.52
C VAL A 709 -9.11 1.57 32.67
N GLU A 710 -8.62 0.68 31.80
CA GLU A 710 -9.18 -0.68 31.59
C GLU A 710 -10.70 -0.63 31.37
N TRP A 711 -11.13 0.24 30.44
CA TRP A 711 -12.56 0.55 30.28
C TRP A 711 -13.38 -0.57 29.68
N GLY A 712 -12.77 -1.67 29.21
CA GLY A 712 -13.49 -2.80 28.65
C GLY A 712 -14.47 -3.42 29.65
N SER A 713 -14.17 -3.28 30.94
CA SER A 713 -15.01 -3.71 32.07
C SER A 713 -16.03 -2.66 32.55
N PHE A 714 -16.14 -1.50 31.88
CA PHE A 714 -17.15 -0.50 32.23
C PHE A 714 -18.54 -1.14 32.34
N ASP A 715 -19.21 -0.87 33.45
CA ASP A 715 -20.58 -1.31 33.73
C ASP A 715 -20.82 -2.83 33.60
N ASN A 716 -19.87 -3.66 34.06
CA ASN A 716 -20.08 -5.12 34.14
C ASN A 716 -21.37 -5.53 34.89
N GLN A 717 -21.88 -4.67 35.78
CA GLN A 717 -23.13 -4.86 36.52
C GLN A 717 -24.39 -4.61 35.67
N LEU A 718 -24.24 -4.01 34.48
CA LEU A 718 -25.34 -3.59 33.59
C LEU A 718 -26.31 -2.61 34.25
N ASN A 719 -25.78 -1.59 34.93
CA ASN A 719 -26.59 -0.53 35.54
C ASN A 719 -27.30 0.32 34.48
N VAL A 720 -26.60 0.62 33.38
CA VAL A 720 -27.10 1.50 32.31
C VAL A 720 -26.96 0.90 30.91
N MET A 721 -25.99 -0.02 30.71
CA MET A 721 -25.70 -0.54 29.37
C MET A 721 -26.88 -1.24 28.70
N PRO A 722 -27.20 -0.87 27.45
CA PRO A 722 -28.26 -1.53 26.71
C PRO A 722 -27.90 -3.00 26.51
N THR A 723 -28.90 -3.85 26.65
CA THR A 723 -28.73 -5.29 26.56
C THR A 723 -29.78 -5.87 25.63
N THR A 724 -29.33 -6.29 24.45
CA THR A 724 -30.15 -7.05 23.50
C THR A 724 -30.12 -8.55 23.84
N PRO A 725 -31.06 -9.35 23.30
CA PRO A 725 -30.97 -10.81 23.40
C PRO A 725 -29.64 -11.36 22.87
N TRP A 726 -29.06 -10.74 21.83
CA TRP A 726 -27.80 -11.17 21.22
C TRP A 726 -26.58 -10.80 22.07
N ASP A 727 -26.60 -9.67 22.77
CA ASP A 727 -25.54 -9.34 23.74
C ASP A 727 -25.49 -10.38 24.88
N LYS A 728 -26.66 -10.83 25.36
CA LYS A 728 -26.75 -11.89 26.39
C LYS A 728 -26.23 -13.22 25.87
N ALA A 729 -26.63 -13.60 24.65
CA ALA A 729 -26.19 -14.85 24.03
C ALA A 729 -24.66 -14.85 23.82
N LEU A 730 -24.11 -13.74 23.31
CA LEU A 730 -22.68 -13.58 23.12
C LEU A 730 -21.93 -13.70 24.46
N ASP A 731 -22.38 -12.98 25.50
CA ASP A 731 -21.74 -12.99 26.81
C ASP A 731 -21.66 -14.39 27.42
N LEU A 732 -22.76 -15.16 27.36
CA LEU A 732 -22.85 -16.51 27.90
C LEU A 732 -21.90 -17.51 27.20
N GLU A 733 -21.62 -17.32 25.91
CA GLU A 733 -20.71 -18.18 25.15
C GLU A 733 -19.23 -17.76 25.27
N THR A 734 -18.94 -16.59 25.84
CA THR A 734 -17.55 -16.16 26.07
C THR A 734 -16.90 -16.90 27.24
N PRO A 735 -15.56 -17.02 27.29
CA PRO A 735 -14.85 -17.65 28.41
C PRO A 735 -15.03 -16.94 29.76
N ASN A 736 -15.49 -15.68 29.75
CA ASN A 736 -15.66 -14.82 30.91
C ASN A 736 -17.04 -14.16 30.93
N PRO A 737 -18.14 -14.91 31.14
CA PRO A 737 -19.49 -14.36 31.21
C PRO A 737 -19.61 -13.32 32.33
N GLY A 738 -20.31 -12.21 32.07
CA GLY A 738 -20.49 -11.10 33.01
C GLY A 738 -19.29 -10.16 33.16
N PHE A 739 -18.21 -10.36 32.41
CA PHE A 739 -17.03 -9.49 32.39
C PHE A 739 -16.80 -8.89 31.00
N GLN A 740 -16.04 -7.78 30.94
CA GLN A 740 -15.72 -7.07 29.71
C GLN A 740 -16.98 -6.63 28.93
N MET A 741 -18.03 -6.23 29.66
CA MET A 741 -19.35 -6.00 29.08
C MET A 741 -19.38 -4.83 28.10
N PHE A 742 -18.56 -3.80 28.32
CA PHE A 742 -18.40 -2.68 27.39
C PHE A 742 -17.60 -3.08 26.16
N GLU A 743 -16.49 -3.81 26.35
CA GLU A 743 -15.65 -4.27 25.23
C GLU A 743 -16.43 -5.18 24.27
N LYS A 744 -17.26 -6.09 24.80
CA LYS A 744 -18.14 -6.99 24.03
C LYS A 744 -19.11 -6.28 23.09
N ARG A 745 -19.41 -4.99 23.34
CA ARG A 745 -20.32 -4.18 22.54
C ARG A 745 -19.62 -3.26 21.54
N ILE A 746 -18.30 -3.13 21.61
CA ILE A 746 -17.52 -2.16 20.83
C ILE A 746 -16.45 -2.83 19.96
N SER A 747 -15.74 -3.84 20.49
CA SER A 747 -14.51 -4.28 19.84
C SER A 747 -14.77 -5.18 18.63
N GLY A 748 -13.86 -5.11 17.65
CA GLY A 748 -13.94 -5.88 16.40
C GLY A 748 -13.96 -7.39 16.61
N MET A 749 -13.50 -7.91 17.76
CA MET A 749 -13.61 -9.33 18.10
C MET A 749 -15.08 -9.78 18.24
N PHE A 750 -15.98 -8.91 18.70
CA PHE A 750 -17.34 -9.28 19.08
C PHE A 750 -18.42 -8.74 18.12
N LEU A 751 -18.16 -7.64 17.40
CA LEU A 751 -19.15 -7.04 16.49
C LEU A 751 -19.63 -8.00 15.41
N GLY A 752 -18.72 -8.82 14.86
CA GLY A 752 -19.08 -9.83 13.87
C GLY A 752 -20.02 -10.90 14.44
N GLU A 753 -19.73 -11.36 15.67
CA GLU A 753 -20.54 -12.36 16.35
C GLU A 753 -21.94 -11.82 16.73
N LEU A 754 -22.05 -10.55 17.14
CA LEU A 754 -23.34 -9.90 17.38
C LEU A 754 -24.21 -9.87 16.11
N VAL A 755 -23.62 -9.51 14.97
CA VAL A 755 -24.32 -9.53 13.67
C VAL A 755 -24.71 -10.96 13.30
N ARG A 756 -23.82 -11.93 13.49
CA ARG A 756 -24.10 -13.35 13.22
C ARG A 756 -25.29 -13.85 14.04
N LEU A 757 -25.29 -13.58 15.35
CA LEU A 757 -26.37 -13.97 16.26
C LEU A 757 -27.70 -13.32 15.87
N ALA A 758 -27.70 -12.04 15.50
CA ALA A 758 -28.89 -11.33 15.02
C ALA A 758 -29.44 -11.94 13.73
N ILE A 759 -28.59 -12.18 12.75
CA ILE A 759 -28.96 -12.75 11.45
C ILE A 759 -29.46 -14.20 11.61
N VAL A 760 -28.78 -15.03 12.40
CA VAL A 760 -29.21 -16.42 12.67
C VAL A 760 -30.55 -16.43 13.41
N ASP A 761 -30.81 -15.48 14.31
CA ASP A 761 -32.10 -15.39 14.97
C ASP A 761 -33.22 -15.00 14.00
N MET A 762 -32.97 -14.03 13.11
CA MET A 762 -33.89 -13.69 12.02
C MET A 762 -34.20 -14.92 11.15
N MET A 763 -33.19 -15.71 10.76
CA MET A 763 -33.37 -16.89 9.91
C MET A 763 -34.30 -17.97 10.50
N LYS A 764 -34.48 -18.01 11.83
CA LYS A 764 -35.41 -18.95 12.49
C LYS A 764 -36.87 -18.65 12.17
N ASN A 765 -37.20 -17.39 11.85
CA ASN A 765 -38.54 -17.02 11.48
C ASN A 765 -38.80 -17.43 10.02
N GLU A 766 -39.66 -18.43 9.82
CA GLU A 766 -39.94 -18.94 8.47
C GLU A 766 -40.71 -17.96 7.59
N GLU A 767 -41.41 -16.99 8.19
CA GLU A 767 -42.25 -16.02 7.48
C GLU A 767 -41.44 -14.91 6.78
N ILE A 768 -40.20 -14.64 7.21
CA ILE A 768 -39.40 -13.51 6.71
C ILE A 768 -38.47 -13.85 5.54
N SER A 769 -38.41 -15.13 5.14
CA SER A 769 -37.70 -15.63 3.95
C SER A 769 -36.21 -15.21 3.79
N LEU A 770 -35.51 -14.76 4.85
CA LEU A 770 -34.09 -14.37 4.82
C LEU A 770 -33.18 -15.54 4.39
N PHE A 771 -32.37 -15.33 3.35
CA PHE A 771 -31.50 -16.34 2.72
C PHE A 771 -32.25 -17.62 2.27
N ARG A 772 -33.46 -17.46 1.74
CA ARG A 772 -34.26 -18.56 1.19
C ARG A 772 -34.56 -18.34 -0.29
N ASP A 773 -34.75 -19.45 -1.01
CA ASP A 773 -35.04 -19.49 -2.46
C ASP A 773 -36.20 -18.61 -2.92
N ILE A 774 -37.18 -18.37 -2.04
CA ILE A 774 -38.35 -17.53 -2.33
C ILE A 774 -37.92 -16.08 -2.60
N ASN A 775 -36.94 -15.56 -1.86
CA ASN A 775 -36.37 -14.22 -2.07
C ASN A 775 -35.42 -14.18 -3.27
N SER A 776 -34.80 -15.31 -3.63
CA SER A 776 -33.85 -15.43 -4.74
C SER A 776 -34.51 -15.43 -6.12
N SER A 777 -35.84 -15.57 -6.20
CA SER A 777 -36.61 -15.61 -7.45
C SER A 777 -36.50 -14.34 -8.32
N PHE A 778 -35.97 -13.25 -7.76
CA PHE A 778 -35.62 -12.02 -8.48
C PHE A 778 -34.17 -12.01 -9.03
N ASN A 779 -33.35 -12.99 -8.66
CA ASN A 779 -32.10 -13.31 -9.37
C ASN A 779 -32.44 -14.15 -10.62
N ASP A 780 -31.46 -14.44 -11.49
CA ASP A 780 -31.68 -15.25 -12.69
C ASP A 780 -32.48 -16.52 -12.36
N TRP A 781 -33.47 -16.85 -13.21
CA TRP A 781 -34.49 -17.91 -13.08
C TRP A 781 -34.02 -19.34 -12.73
N MET A 782 -32.71 -19.54 -12.55
CA MET A 782 -32.01 -20.78 -12.22
C MET A 782 -31.20 -20.71 -10.91
N THR A 783 -31.23 -19.60 -10.16
CA THR A 783 -30.39 -19.42 -8.95
C THR A 783 -31.17 -19.59 -7.64
N THR A 784 -30.74 -20.56 -6.83
CA THR A 784 -31.24 -20.85 -5.48
C THR A 784 -30.24 -20.40 -4.42
N THR A 785 -30.71 -19.73 -3.37
CA THR A 785 -29.86 -19.33 -2.23
C THR A 785 -29.66 -20.55 -1.34
N SER A 786 -28.40 -20.86 -1.01
CA SER A 786 -28.10 -22.01 -0.15
C SER A 786 -27.03 -21.68 0.87
N ILE A 787 -27.20 -22.23 2.07
CA ILE A 787 -26.25 -22.12 3.17
C ILE A 787 -25.86 -23.55 3.56
N PRO A 788 -24.62 -23.97 3.28
CA PRO A 788 -24.18 -25.30 3.63
C PRO A 788 -23.89 -25.40 5.13
N LYS A 789 -23.83 -26.63 5.67
CA LYS A 789 -23.64 -26.86 7.12
C LYS A 789 -22.30 -26.33 7.64
N GLU A 790 -21.30 -26.25 6.78
CA GLU A 790 -19.97 -25.74 7.07
C GLU A 790 -19.86 -24.21 7.02
N SER A 791 -20.93 -23.50 6.65
CA SER A 791 -21.00 -22.04 6.58
C SER A 791 -20.49 -21.39 7.87
N GLY A 792 -19.69 -20.33 7.72
CA GLY A 792 -19.26 -19.48 8.85
C GLY A 792 -20.43 -18.81 9.57
N LEU A 793 -21.56 -18.60 8.89
CA LEU A 793 -22.76 -18.03 9.51
C LEU A 793 -23.34 -18.93 10.62
N LEU A 794 -23.21 -20.25 10.46
CA LEU A 794 -23.74 -21.26 11.38
C LEU A 794 -22.75 -21.65 12.50
N LYS A 795 -21.54 -21.10 12.49
CA LYS A 795 -20.47 -21.41 13.46
C LYS A 795 -20.18 -20.18 14.32
N THR A 796 -20.13 -20.34 15.63
CA THR A 796 -19.67 -19.30 16.56
C THR A 796 -18.29 -18.78 16.13
N GLY A 797 -18.13 -17.46 16.01
CA GLY A 797 -16.91 -16.82 15.55
C GLY A 797 -16.63 -16.95 14.05
N GLY A 798 -17.57 -17.48 13.26
CA GLY A 798 -17.40 -17.64 11.81
C GLY A 798 -17.63 -16.36 11.00
N LEU A 799 -18.03 -15.26 11.64
CA LEU A 799 -18.20 -13.93 11.04
C LEU A 799 -17.26 -12.94 11.75
N ASP A 800 -16.28 -12.42 11.03
CA ASP A 800 -15.34 -11.41 11.54
C ASP A 800 -15.79 -9.97 11.24
N SER A 801 -15.15 -8.96 11.85
CA SER A 801 -15.51 -7.56 11.59
C SER A 801 -15.16 -7.07 10.18
N ALA A 802 -14.41 -7.83 9.37
CA ALA A 802 -13.98 -7.38 8.04
C ALA A 802 -15.14 -7.36 7.05
N ILE A 803 -16.05 -8.34 7.11
CA ILE A 803 -17.26 -8.33 6.26
C ILE A 803 -18.19 -7.16 6.61
N LEU A 804 -18.18 -6.69 7.87
CA LEU A 804 -18.94 -5.50 8.27
C LEU A 804 -18.39 -4.24 7.59
N SER A 805 -17.06 -4.12 7.46
CA SER A 805 -16.44 -3.03 6.71
C SER A 805 -16.77 -3.10 5.22
N VAL A 806 -16.85 -4.30 4.64
CA VAL A 806 -17.29 -4.50 3.25
C VAL A 806 -18.74 -4.05 3.08
N ALA A 807 -19.63 -4.45 3.99
CA ALA A 807 -21.03 -4.05 3.98
C ALA A 807 -21.19 -2.52 4.03
N ALA A 808 -20.43 -1.85 4.89
CA ALA A 808 -20.45 -0.39 5.01
C ALA A 808 -19.90 0.31 3.76
N ALA A 809 -18.85 -0.22 3.15
CA ALA A 809 -18.21 0.37 1.97
C ALA A 809 -18.99 0.18 0.66
N ASP A 810 -19.76 -0.90 0.54
CA ASP A 810 -20.46 -1.23 -0.70
C ASP A 810 -21.73 -0.40 -0.87
N ASN A 811 -21.65 0.66 -1.65
CA ASN A 811 -22.79 1.50 -2.03
C ASN A 811 -23.23 1.27 -3.49
N SER A 812 -22.88 0.12 -4.08
CA SER A 812 -23.41 -0.26 -5.39
C SER A 812 -24.92 -0.53 -5.30
N PRO A 813 -25.72 -0.22 -6.34
CA PRO A 813 -27.16 -0.48 -6.32
C PRO A 813 -27.51 -1.94 -6.02
N GLU A 814 -26.67 -2.88 -6.47
CA GLU A 814 -26.88 -4.32 -6.34
C GLU A 814 -26.15 -4.94 -5.12
N LEU A 815 -25.42 -4.14 -4.33
CA LEU A 815 -24.58 -4.60 -3.21
C LEU A 815 -23.66 -5.77 -3.61
N SER A 816 -23.10 -5.69 -4.82
CA SER A 816 -22.36 -6.78 -5.48
C SER A 816 -21.13 -7.25 -4.69
N THR A 817 -20.41 -6.33 -4.05
CA THR A 817 -19.21 -6.65 -3.26
C THR A 817 -19.59 -7.32 -1.95
N LEU A 818 -20.67 -6.86 -1.31
CA LEU A 818 -21.20 -7.49 -0.10
C LEU A 818 -21.73 -8.89 -0.40
N ARG A 819 -22.53 -9.06 -1.46
CA ARG A 819 -23.04 -10.37 -1.89
C ARG A 819 -21.91 -11.35 -2.18
N GLN A 820 -20.87 -10.91 -2.89
CA GLN A 820 -19.66 -11.70 -3.12
C GLN A 820 -18.93 -12.04 -1.81
N SER A 821 -18.90 -11.14 -0.83
CA SER A 821 -18.27 -11.40 0.47
C SER A 821 -19.09 -12.37 1.33
N LEU A 822 -20.43 -12.28 1.31
CA LEU A 822 -21.31 -13.24 1.97
C LEU A 822 -21.09 -14.66 1.41
N GLU A 823 -20.90 -14.78 0.10
CA GLU A 823 -20.57 -16.05 -0.55
C GLU A 823 -19.16 -16.53 -0.20
N ASN A 824 -18.13 -15.72 -0.44
CA ASN A 824 -16.74 -16.16 -0.30
C ASN A 824 -16.31 -16.37 1.17
N THR A 825 -16.88 -15.62 2.10
CA THR A 825 -16.46 -15.64 3.51
C THR A 825 -17.40 -16.48 4.36
N LEU A 826 -18.71 -16.34 4.17
CA LEU A 826 -19.71 -17.04 4.98
C LEU A 826 -20.30 -18.25 4.25
N HIS A 827 -19.97 -18.50 2.99
CA HIS A 827 -20.55 -19.57 2.16
C HIS A 827 -22.09 -19.45 2.04
N VAL A 828 -22.62 -18.23 2.06
CA VAL A 828 -24.02 -17.99 1.68
C VAL A 828 -24.04 -17.85 0.16
N TYR A 829 -24.37 -18.92 -0.57
CA TYR A 829 -24.33 -18.94 -2.03
C TYR A 829 -25.54 -18.22 -2.63
N ASN A 830 -25.30 -17.40 -3.64
CA ASN A 830 -26.33 -16.64 -4.36
C ASN A 830 -27.26 -15.82 -3.44
N PRO A 831 -26.75 -15.00 -2.50
CA PRO A 831 -27.62 -14.20 -1.63
C PRO A 831 -28.42 -13.20 -2.47
N ALA A 832 -29.70 -12.99 -2.17
CA ALA A 832 -30.53 -12.01 -2.85
C ALA A 832 -30.09 -10.56 -2.50
N LEU A 833 -30.55 -9.58 -3.27
CA LEU A 833 -30.28 -8.16 -2.96
C LEU A 833 -30.89 -7.79 -1.62
N GLU A 834 -32.11 -8.25 -1.37
CA GLU A 834 -32.89 -8.05 -0.16
C GLU A 834 -32.19 -8.63 1.06
N ASP A 835 -31.59 -9.81 0.92
CA ASP A 835 -30.81 -10.43 1.99
C ASP A 835 -29.56 -9.61 2.33
N ALA A 836 -28.86 -9.13 1.29
CA ALA A 836 -27.68 -8.28 1.46
C ALA A 836 -28.04 -6.92 2.07
N GLN A 837 -29.21 -6.35 1.74
CA GLN A 837 -29.73 -5.13 2.35
C GLN A 837 -30.05 -5.34 3.83
N ALA A 838 -30.73 -6.43 4.19
CA ALA A 838 -31.01 -6.78 5.57
C ALA A 838 -29.72 -6.96 6.38
N PHE A 839 -28.76 -7.72 5.84
CA PHE A 839 -27.45 -7.91 6.47
C PHE A 839 -26.72 -6.58 6.66
N LYS A 840 -26.67 -5.73 5.64
CA LYS A 840 -26.03 -4.40 5.69
C LYS A 840 -26.68 -3.51 6.75
N ALA A 841 -28.01 -3.51 6.86
CA ALA A 841 -28.74 -2.71 7.83
C ALA A 841 -28.44 -3.14 9.27
N VAL A 842 -28.49 -4.44 9.56
CA VAL A 842 -28.14 -4.99 10.90
C VAL A 842 -26.67 -4.71 11.23
N ALA A 843 -25.76 -4.97 10.30
CA ALA A 843 -24.34 -4.66 10.46
C ALA A 843 -24.09 -3.18 10.75
N GLY A 844 -24.75 -2.29 10.00
CA GLY A 844 -24.66 -0.84 10.22
C GLY A 844 -25.16 -0.42 11.60
N ALA A 845 -26.28 -0.99 12.07
CA ALA A 845 -26.83 -0.68 13.39
C ALA A 845 -25.90 -1.12 14.53
N VAL A 846 -25.36 -2.34 14.46
CA VAL A 846 -24.40 -2.87 15.45
C VAL A 846 -23.15 -2.00 15.54
N VAL A 847 -22.55 -1.63 14.39
CA VAL A 847 -21.32 -0.83 14.39
C VAL A 847 -21.59 0.64 14.74
N ARG A 848 -22.73 1.19 14.33
CA ARG A 848 -23.15 2.54 14.75
C ARG A 848 -23.31 2.61 16.27
N ARG A 849 -23.97 1.63 16.89
CA ARG A 849 -24.04 1.50 18.34
C ARG A 849 -22.65 1.49 18.97
N ALA A 850 -21.74 0.67 18.45
CA ALA A 850 -20.36 0.58 18.91
C ALA A 850 -19.64 1.94 18.86
N ALA A 851 -19.72 2.66 17.74
CA ALA A 851 -19.10 3.97 17.58
C ALA A 851 -19.69 5.03 18.55
N ARG A 852 -21.01 5.02 18.75
CA ARG A 852 -21.66 5.94 19.70
C ARG A 852 -21.31 5.60 21.16
N MET A 853 -21.17 4.32 21.50
CA MET A 853 -20.63 3.89 22.78
C MET A 853 -19.15 4.25 22.95
N SER A 854 -18.33 4.20 21.89
CA SER A 854 -16.95 4.72 21.93
C SER A 854 -16.92 6.22 22.27
N ALA A 855 -17.88 7.00 21.78
CA ALA A 855 -17.99 8.43 22.11
C ALA A 855 -18.30 8.69 23.59
N VAL A 856 -18.95 7.75 24.30
CA VAL A 856 -19.17 7.84 25.76
C VAL A 856 -17.82 7.93 26.49
N ALA A 857 -16.92 7.00 26.21
CA ALA A 857 -15.64 6.93 26.91
C ALA A 857 -14.74 8.13 26.57
N LEU A 858 -14.70 8.54 25.29
CA LEU A 858 -13.96 9.73 24.86
C LEU A 858 -14.56 11.01 25.45
N GLY A 859 -15.88 11.14 25.45
CA GLY A 859 -16.60 12.30 25.98
C GLY A 859 -16.43 12.45 27.49
N ALA A 860 -16.53 11.35 28.24
CA ALA A 860 -16.30 11.34 29.68
C ALA A 860 -14.88 11.82 30.02
N ILE A 861 -13.86 11.32 29.32
CA ILE A 861 -12.46 11.74 29.58
C ILE A 861 -12.21 13.18 29.12
N ALA A 862 -12.82 13.62 28.02
CA ALA A 862 -12.74 15.01 27.59
C ALA A 862 -13.35 15.97 28.62
N LEU A 863 -14.51 15.63 29.20
CA LEU A 863 -15.11 16.38 30.32
C LEU A 863 -14.20 16.34 31.55
N ARG A 864 -13.69 15.15 31.91
CA ARG A 864 -12.81 14.95 33.07
C ARG A 864 -11.54 15.80 33.00
N SER A 865 -11.01 16.02 31.81
CA SER A 865 -9.81 16.85 31.61
C SER A 865 -9.99 18.29 32.10
N GLY A 866 -11.22 18.81 32.09
CA GLY A 866 -11.53 20.21 32.38
C GLY A 866 -11.04 21.20 31.31
N LEU A 867 -10.43 20.72 30.22
CA LEU A 867 -9.83 21.57 29.18
C LEU A 867 -10.83 22.08 28.15
N LEU A 868 -12.05 21.51 28.09
CA LEU A 868 -13.11 21.97 27.18
C LEU A 868 -13.51 23.42 27.46
N GLU A 869 -13.54 23.81 28.74
CA GLU A 869 -13.90 25.16 29.20
C GLU A 869 -12.72 26.13 29.22
N ASP A 870 -11.48 25.65 29.07
CA ASP A 870 -10.29 26.50 29.09
C ASP A 870 -10.25 27.40 27.83
N PRO A 871 -10.23 28.73 27.98
CA PRO A 871 -10.15 29.65 26.85
C PRO A 871 -8.78 29.64 26.15
N ASN A 872 -7.73 29.10 26.77
CA ASN A 872 -6.40 28.98 26.17
C ASN A 872 -6.23 27.69 25.36
N GLU A 873 -7.13 26.71 25.54
CA GLU A 873 -7.13 25.47 24.78
C GLU A 873 -8.13 25.53 23.62
N ASP A 874 -7.55 25.73 22.43
CA ASP A 874 -8.27 25.72 21.16
C ASP A 874 -8.60 24.28 20.70
N VAL A 875 -7.78 23.29 21.10
CA VAL A 875 -7.85 21.92 20.60
C VAL A 875 -7.54 20.89 21.69
N LEU A 876 -8.46 19.96 21.93
CA LEU A 876 -8.24 18.74 22.73
C LEU A 876 -7.85 17.59 21.81
N ASP A 877 -6.56 17.26 21.78
CA ASP A 877 -6.05 16.19 20.93
C ASP A 877 -6.19 14.82 21.58
N ILE A 878 -6.72 13.85 20.83
CA ILE A 878 -6.96 12.48 21.26
C ILE A 878 -6.26 11.54 20.28
N GLY A 879 -5.36 10.69 20.79
CA GLY A 879 -4.72 9.63 20.02
C GLY A 879 -5.60 8.40 19.94
N VAL A 880 -5.87 7.88 18.75
CA VAL A 880 -6.56 6.61 18.56
C VAL A 880 -5.74 5.64 17.72
N ASP A 881 -5.79 4.36 18.05
CA ASP A 881 -5.19 3.27 17.27
C ASP A 881 -6.15 2.06 17.28
N GLY A 882 -5.93 1.09 16.39
CA GLY A 882 -6.70 -0.14 16.29
C GLY A 882 -7.42 -0.31 14.95
N SER A 883 -7.60 -1.58 14.58
CA SER A 883 -8.12 -1.98 13.28
C SER A 883 -9.54 -1.47 12.98
N LEU A 884 -10.39 -1.28 14.00
CA LEU A 884 -11.76 -0.82 13.80
C LEU A 884 -11.78 0.67 13.42
N VAL A 885 -11.09 1.52 14.19
CA VAL A 885 -11.04 2.97 13.90
C VAL A 885 -10.23 3.31 12.65
N GLU A 886 -9.26 2.47 12.28
CA GLU A 886 -8.43 2.68 11.09
C GLU A 886 -9.08 2.17 9.79
N HIS A 887 -9.78 1.04 9.84
CA HIS A 887 -10.23 0.36 8.62
C HIS A 887 -11.75 0.30 8.43
N TYR A 888 -12.56 0.48 9.47
CA TYR A 888 -14.00 0.52 9.30
C TYR A 888 -14.43 1.88 8.72
N PRO A 889 -15.15 1.90 7.58
CA PRO A 889 -15.59 3.15 6.96
C PRO A 889 -16.44 3.99 7.92
N PHE A 890 -16.10 5.28 8.04
CA PHE A 890 -16.89 6.26 8.79
C PHE A 890 -16.95 6.05 10.31
N PHE A 891 -16.12 5.18 10.91
CA PHE A 891 -16.19 4.91 12.36
C PHE A 891 -15.91 6.16 13.21
N ARG A 892 -14.90 6.95 12.82
CA ARG A 892 -14.57 8.23 13.49
C ARG A 892 -15.68 9.25 13.35
N GLU A 893 -16.29 9.32 12.17
CA GLU A 893 -17.38 10.23 11.85
C GLU A 893 -18.60 9.93 12.71
N MET A 894 -18.92 8.65 12.93
CA MET A 894 -20.00 8.24 13.85
C MET A 894 -19.69 8.57 15.32
N ILE A 895 -18.42 8.54 15.74
CA ILE A 895 -18.00 9.04 17.05
C ILE A 895 -18.25 10.55 17.13
N TYR A 896 -17.79 11.32 16.14
CA TYR A 896 -17.99 12.77 16.09
C TYR A 896 -19.46 13.17 16.06
N GLU A 897 -20.32 12.36 15.46
CA GLU A 897 -21.76 12.57 15.44
C GLU A 897 -22.38 12.48 16.85
N ALA A 898 -21.86 11.61 17.72
CA ALA A 898 -22.38 11.40 19.07
C ALA A 898 -21.83 12.39 20.11
N LEU A 899 -20.62 12.93 19.92
CA LEU A 899 -20.01 13.85 20.90
C LEU A 899 -20.85 15.10 21.23
N PRO A 900 -21.56 15.74 20.28
CA PRO A 900 -22.43 16.89 20.59
C PRO A 900 -23.61 16.56 21.50
N ALA A 901 -24.02 15.29 21.60
CA ALA A 901 -25.11 14.86 22.47
C ALA A 901 -24.74 14.86 23.95
N VAL A 902 -23.44 14.86 24.27
CA VAL A 902 -22.94 14.84 25.64
C VAL A 902 -23.14 16.20 26.31
N GLU A 903 -23.84 16.22 27.44
CA GLU A 903 -24.02 17.42 28.25
C GLU A 903 -22.65 17.94 28.73
N GLY A 904 -22.39 19.23 28.56
CA GLY A 904 -21.09 19.86 28.86
C GLY A 904 -20.10 19.90 27.69
N ILE A 905 -20.25 19.05 26.67
CA ILE A 905 -19.48 19.15 25.43
C ILE A 905 -20.24 20.04 24.42
N GLY A 906 -21.45 19.62 24.06
CA GLY A 906 -22.27 20.28 23.04
C GLY A 906 -21.57 20.45 21.69
N ALA A 907 -22.21 21.19 20.78
CA ALA A 907 -21.66 21.41 19.43
C ALA A 907 -20.35 22.23 19.43
N ALA A 908 -20.15 23.11 20.42
CA ALA A 908 -18.94 23.93 20.53
C ALA A 908 -17.75 23.15 21.07
N GLY A 909 -17.92 22.38 22.15
CA GLY A 909 -16.87 21.54 22.71
C GLY A 909 -16.48 20.41 21.75
N ALA A 910 -17.44 19.84 21.02
CA ALA A 910 -17.16 18.80 20.03
C ALA A 910 -16.23 19.29 18.91
N LYS A 911 -16.27 20.58 18.56
CA LYS A 911 -15.34 21.20 17.58
C LYS A 911 -13.92 21.35 18.11
N LYS A 912 -13.74 21.42 19.44
CA LYS A 912 -12.41 21.45 20.07
C LYS A 912 -11.76 20.07 20.07
N ILE A 913 -12.55 18.99 20.08
CA ILE A 913 -12.02 17.63 20.13
C ILE A 913 -11.44 17.23 18.76
N ARG A 914 -10.18 16.82 18.75
CA ARG A 914 -9.48 16.33 17.55
C ARG A 914 -8.99 14.91 17.79
N ILE A 915 -9.66 13.97 17.15
CA ILE A 915 -9.29 12.57 17.10
C ILE A 915 -8.26 12.35 15.97
N GLY A 916 -7.04 11.95 16.32
CA GLY A 916 -5.94 11.69 15.40
C GLY A 916 -5.45 10.25 15.50
N ILE A 917 -5.15 9.62 14.36
CA ILE A 917 -4.58 8.27 14.37
C ILE A 917 -3.14 8.34 14.90
N ALA A 918 -2.85 7.58 15.94
CA ALA A 918 -1.49 7.40 16.45
C ALA A 918 -0.87 6.21 15.73
N LYS A 919 0.13 6.46 14.88
CA LYS A 919 0.84 5.37 14.20
C LYS A 919 1.83 4.74 15.19
N ASP A 920 1.67 3.44 15.41
CA ASP A 920 2.60 2.59 16.15
C ASP A 920 2.76 2.91 17.65
N GLY A 921 1.64 2.96 18.37
CA GLY A 921 1.62 3.22 19.82
C GLY A 921 2.46 2.24 20.63
N SER A 922 2.45 0.95 20.28
CA SER A 922 3.21 -0.09 20.99
C SER A 922 4.72 -0.10 20.69
N GLY A 923 5.16 0.55 19.62
CA GLY A 923 6.59 0.73 19.30
C GLY A 923 7.10 2.09 19.78
N VAL A 924 6.66 3.16 19.12
CA VAL A 924 7.12 4.53 19.36
C VAL A 924 6.74 5.02 20.76
N GLY A 925 5.51 4.73 21.18
CA GLY A 925 5.04 5.10 22.51
C GLY A 925 5.86 4.45 23.62
N ALA A 926 6.24 3.18 23.44
CA ALA A 926 7.06 2.47 24.42
C ALA A 926 8.49 3.01 24.52
N ALA A 927 9.08 3.40 23.39
CA ALA A 927 10.36 4.09 23.36
C ALA A 927 10.30 5.46 24.09
N LEU A 928 9.21 6.22 23.91
CA LEU A 928 8.99 7.49 24.60
C LEU A 928 8.80 7.30 26.11
N ILE A 929 8.15 6.22 26.55
CA ILE A 929 8.02 5.93 27.99
C ILE A 929 9.37 5.50 28.58
N ALA A 930 10.19 4.75 27.84
CA ALA A 930 11.55 4.45 28.26
C ALA A 930 12.42 5.72 28.42
N LEU A 931 12.18 6.73 27.58
CA LEU A 931 12.78 8.06 27.74
C LEU A 931 12.29 8.75 29.03
N VAL A 932 10.98 8.74 29.30
CA VAL A 932 10.42 9.31 30.54
C VAL A 932 11.00 8.62 31.78
N ALA A 933 11.09 7.29 31.77
CA ALA A 933 11.72 6.53 32.84
C ALA A 933 13.18 6.95 33.07
N GLN A 934 13.94 7.18 32.00
CA GLN A 934 15.31 7.69 32.11
C GLN A 934 15.37 9.09 32.74
N GLN A 935 14.43 9.98 32.40
CA GLN A 935 14.36 11.32 33.00
C GLN A 935 13.97 11.27 34.49
N GLN A 936 13.15 10.30 34.89
CA GLN A 936 12.77 10.07 36.29
C GLN A 936 13.94 9.51 37.11
N GLU A 937 14.81 8.65 36.56
CA GLU A 937 15.98 8.13 37.27
C GLU A 937 17.03 9.20 37.63
N GLY A 938 17.03 10.34 36.93
CA GLY A 938 17.97 11.44 37.13
C GLY A 938 17.53 12.51 38.14
N LYS A 939 16.35 12.35 38.75
CA LYS A 939 15.78 13.24 39.77
C LYS A 939 15.58 12.48 41.07
#